data_AF-A0A9E0HGJ8-F1
#
_entry.id   AF-A0A9E0HGJ8-F1
#
_cell.length_a   1.000
_cell.length_b   1.000
_cell.length_c   1.000
_cell.angle_alpha   90.00
_cell.angle_beta   90.00
_cell.angle_gamma   90.00
#
_symmetry.space_group_name_H-M   'P 1'
#
loop_
_entity.id
_entity.type
_entity.pdbx_description
1 polymer ?
#
loop_
_entity_poly.entity_id
_entity_poly.type
_entity_poly.pdbx_seq_one_letter_code
_entity_poly.pdbx_strand_id
1 'polypeptide(L)'
;MSASLYAELRELARQRGIVVWLDKEGSYTAFADALAARSAADPTALPVRRFRGSYLELMLALEDVQDGVAMTPLLIHVPGHNEDSIAETPLFEVYRAGRRHRHALDTLVRDAAHGLATPAAIDEFLATPGFTLDDADRWLARQVAGAAAGAGSGGPDLSLHTAEALYDDLVSRGPVARELERPEAVAAVWRRAEVLLGLTEDARRQILVEAEGSARRASSPAELASDAATALAGWALCVEFVHDLRRAPADPWLAIAQHLPKAAVAACQKLAVHLRRRHDRQYASIAASVEDLVPLEVATATADDLGKIDTFEFEDAKVLAAALDALMIADNQRALALATARTSGKSFWTTYDPRRRIAWHLIELAARLGSSVVDRDGLLAGCTTLAEAVARYTDGGYQVDRAHRKLEQAREELPHLDIPEAATLRRCLDQLRGVYRRWADEVALAWSALGQREGFLPPASLQQRTLFEDLVVPRVDEGLTAYVMVDALRFEMGQELADSLRDTRTADVELTARLAELPTITEVGMNALAPVARDGKLTVDYKDGKILGFRVGNLRVDGPETRRRAIHDRLGGEACPKLSLEEVCERDAASLRKALTRARAVVVHAEGIDKAGEKGVGLAVFERELQKLRAAWRVLYEAGVKRFVFTADHGFALHDVVTRVAVSHGKLTDPQRRHVFLAHRRDQAGEVCVGASDLGYDGATFWAAFPAGIDPFDRGARAKDFVHGGPSLQERVIPVVTVRHRYAAGGDKASYEIAARAGLAVAGMHCLIAKVQTAKQANLVYGVQAEVELALESADDEAVSVELCDVHHARRTGAGVIATVDQEFQVFFRLTGDVETRAAVRLRPATRALDVAPVVTAERFQIVLRARPAQAPTVVAPAAPVPAGPAVADWLADVPEGVRAVFRHLVEHGSINEAEATQLLGGPRQFRTFSRDLDQYRRRAPFAIRVEVASGIKCYVRGEPESS
;
A
#
# COMPACT_ATOMS: atom_id res chain seq x y z
N MET A 1 42.16 18.65 -21.11
CA MET A 1 40.91 19.18 -21.71
C MET A 1 40.85 18.97 -23.21
N SER A 2 41.83 19.44 -23.99
CA SER A 2 41.84 19.28 -25.46
C SER A 2 41.64 17.83 -25.93
N ALA A 3 42.25 16.87 -25.23
CA ALA A 3 42.09 15.45 -25.54
C ALA A 3 40.64 14.94 -25.33
N SER A 4 39.95 15.43 -24.30
CA SER A 4 38.55 15.06 -24.01
C SER A 4 37.61 15.65 -25.05
N LEU A 5 37.80 16.93 -25.38
CA LEU A 5 37.03 17.62 -26.43
C LEU A 5 37.21 16.92 -27.78
N TYR A 6 38.43 16.52 -28.14
CA TYR A 6 38.66 15.76 -29.38
C TYR A 6 37.96 14.40 -29.37
N ALA A 7 37.98 13.68 -28.25
CA ALA A 7 37.29 12.39 -28.12
C ALA A 7 35.77 12.54 -28.26
N GLU A 8 35.19 13.56 -27.65
CA GLU A 8 33.76 13.89 -27.77
C GLU A 8 33.38 14.23 -29.22
N LEU A 9 34.10 15.15 -29.85
CA LEU A 9 33.86 15.55 -31.24
C LEU A 9 34.01 14.38 -32.21
N ARG A 10 35.01 13.51 -31.98
CA ARG A 10 35.23 12.30 -32.78
C ARG A 10 34.10 11.29 -32.60
N GLU A 11 33.64 11.06 -31.38
CA GLU A 11 32.54 10.13 -31.11
C GLU A 11 31.21 10.66 -31.67
N LEU A 12 30.96 11.97 -31.53
CA LEU A 12 29.78 12.61 -32.11
C LEU A 12 29.78 12.50 -33.64
N ALA A 13 30.91 12.76 -34.29
CA ALA A 13 31.05 12.61 -35.74
C ALA A 13 30.93 11.15 -36.20
N ARG A 14 31.45 10.19 -35.41
CA ARG A 14 31.30 8.76 -35.70
C ARG A 14 29.84 8.31 -35.63
N GLN A 15 29.09 8.78 -34.63
CA GLN A 15 27.68 8.41 -34.45
C GLN A 15 26.73 9.13 -35.42
N ARG A 16 27.07 10.35 -35.84
CA ARG A 16 26.12 11.29 -36.47
C ARG A 16 26.59 11.86 -37.82
N GLY A 17 27.77 11.48 -38.31
CA GLY A 17 28.34 11.96 -39.57
C GLY A 17 28.95 13.35 -39.44
N ILE A 18 28.32 14.35 -40.07
CA ILE A 18 28.80 15.73 -40.10
C ILE A 18 28.51 16.42 -38.76
N VAL A 19 29.53 16.98 -38.13
CA VAL A 19 29.43 17.83 -36.95
C VAL A 19 29.80 19.26 -37.32
N VAL A 20 28.87 20.19 -37.13
CA VAL A 20 29.11 21.62 -37.32
C VAL A 20 29.37 22.26 -35.96
N TRP A 21 30.60 22.68 -35.75
CA TRP A 21 31.09 23.30 -34.54
C TRP A 21 31.06 24.82 -34.68
N LEU A 22 30.05 25.44 -34.06
CA LEU A 22 29.88 26.88 -34.02
C LEU A 22 30.69 27.46 -32.86
N ASP A 23 31.66 28.30 -33.19
CA ASP A 23 32.62 28.89 -32.25
C ASP A 23 32.53 30.42 -32.31
N LYS A 24 31.46 30.98 -31.73
CA LYS A 24 31.14 32.41 -31.81
C LYS A 24 32.29 33.31 -31.39
N GLU A 25 33.01 32.93 -30.34
CA GLU A 25 34.12 33.72 -29.78
C GLU A 25 35.47 33.41 -30.43
N GLY A 26 35.55 32.37 -31.26
CA GLY A 26 36.79 31.95 -31.92
C GLY A 26 37.78 31.25 -30.98
N SER A 27 37.35 30.89 -29.77
CA SER A 27 38.16 30.37 -28.67
C SER A 27 38.84 29.02 -28.98
N TYR A 28 38.40 28.32 -30.03
CA TYR A 28 38.93 27.02 -30.44
C TYR A 28 39.67 27.05 -31.77
N THR A 29 39.86 28.23 -32.37
CA THR A 29 40.46 28.39 -33.72
C THR A 29 41.82 27.70 -33.83
N ALA A 30 42.75 27.98 -32.91
CA ALA A 30 44.09 27.38 -32.91
C ALA A 30 44.06 25.85 -32.73
N PHE A 31 43.12 25.34 -31.93
CA PHE A 31 42.94 23.91 -31.71
C PHE A 31 42.36 23.21 -32.95
N ALA A 32 41.34 23.81 -33.58
CA ALA A 32 40.79 23.30 -34.83
C ALA A 32 41.83 23.30 -35.96
N ASP A 33 42.73 24.28 -36.00
CA ASP A 33 43.86 24.32 -36.94
C ASP A 33 44.83 23.16 -36.70
N ALA A 34 45.17 22.88 -35.43
CA ALA A 34 46.01 21.73 -35.07
C ALA A 34 45.36 20.39 -35.43
N LEU A 35 44.05 20.23 -35.20
CA LEU A 35 43.31 19.02 -35.57
C LEU A 35 43.28 18.81 -37.08
N ALA A 36 43.12 19.87 -37.87
CA ALA A 36 43.13 19.77 -39.31
C ALA A 36 44.51 19.46 -39.88
N ALA A 37 45.58 20.03 -39.30
CA ALA A 37 46.95 19.65 -39.65
C ALA A 37 47.23 18.18 -39.34
N ARG A 38 46.74 17.68 -38.20
CA ARG A 38 46.80 16.26 -37.84
C ARG A 38 46.02 15.37 -38.82
N SER A 39 44.81 15.79 -39.21
CA SER A 39 44.00 15.08 -40.21
C SER A 39 44.66 15.01 -41.59
N ALA A 40 45.42 16.04 -41.98
CA ALA A 40 46.17 16.02 -43.23
C ALA A 40 47.37 15.06 -43.18
N ALA A 41 47.97 14.85 -42.00
CA ALA A 41 49.12 13.97 -41.80
C ALA A 41 48.75 12.51 -41.52
N ASP A 42 47.56 12.26 -40.96
CA ASP A 42 47.07 10.93 -40.57
C ASP A 42 45.67 10.67 -41.16
N PRO A 43 45.56 9.83 -42.22
CA PRO A 43 44.28 9.48 -42.83
C PRO A 43 43.28 8.79 -41.90
N THR A 44 43.73 8.29 -40.73
CA THR A 44 42.86 7.65 -39.73
C THR A 44 42.30 8.62 -38.69
N ALA A 45 42.77 9.87 -38.68
CA ALA A 45 42.25 10.93 -37.82
C ALA A 45 40.94 11.52 -38.38
N LEU A 46 40.14 12.14 -37.51
CA LEU A 46 38.87 12.75 -37.90
C LEU A 46 39.11 13.86 -38.95
N PRO A 47 38.50 13.79 -40.15
CA PRO A 47 38.53 14.87 -41.13
C PRO A 47 38.03 16.18 -40.54
N VAL A 48 38.81 17.25 -40.68
CA VAL A 48 38.42 18.60 -40.22
C VAL A 48 38.44 19.59 -41.38
N ARG A 49 37.35 20.31 -41.57
CA ARG A 49 37.22 21.47 -42.48
C ARG A 49 36.96 22.73 -41.66
N ARG A 50 37.47 23.86 -42.13
CA ARG A 50 37.57 25.09 -41.34
C ARG A 50 37.13 26.28 -42.16
N PHE A 51 36.31 27.14 -41.57
CA PHE A 51 36.04 28.46 -42.13
C PHE A 51 37.13 29.45 -41.68
N ARG A 52 37.82 30.09 -42.63
CA ARG A 52 38.85 31.13 -42.38
C ARG A 52 38.63 32.35 -43.28
N GLY A 53 37.38 32.83 -43.34
CA GLY A 53 37.02 34.07 -44.05
C GLY A 53 36.54 33.91 -45.49
N SER A 54 36.57 32.71 -46.07
CA SER A 54 36.05 32.42 -47.41
C SER A 54 35.03 31.27 -47.36
N TYR A 55 33.75 31.58 -47.61
CA TYR A 55 32.71 30.54 -47.70
C TYR A 55 32.86 29.71 -48.96
N LEU A 56 33.30 30.33 -50.06
CA LEU A 56 33.52 29.64 -51.34
C LEU A 56 34.58 28.54 -51.20
N GLU A 57 35.70 28.86 -50.54
CA GLU A 57 36.77 27.89 -50.30
C GLU A 57 36.31 26.72 -49.43
N LEU A 58 35.53 27.01 -48.37
CA LEU A 58 34.98 25.96 -47.52
C LEU A 58 33.94 25.09 -48.26
N MET A 59 33.07 25.69 -49.08
CA MET A 59 32.08 24.95 -49.85
C MET A 59 32.74 24.02 -50.89
N LEU A 60 33.77 24.50 -51.60
CA LEU A 60 34.56 23.67 -52.51
C LEU A 60 35.24 22.51 -51.77
N ALA A 61 35.75 22.76 -50.55
CA ALA A 61 36.38 21.71 -49.74
C ALA A 61 35.37 20.69 -49.14
N LEU A 62 34.07 20.92 -49.29
CA LEU A 62 32.97 20.07 -48.82
C LEU A 62 32.24 19.32 -49.94
N GLU A 63 32.52 19.62 -51.21
CA GLU A 63 31.85 19.07 -52.40
C GLU A 63 31.81 17.53 -52.39
N ASP A 64 32.95 16.89 -52.11
CA ASP A 64 33.10 15.43 -52.07
C ASP A 64 32.31 14.74 -50.94
N VAL A 65 31.83 15.49 -49.94
CA VAL A 65 31.18 14.97 -48.74
C VAL A 65 29.67 15.24 -48.73
N GLN A 66 29.19 16.16 -49.57
CA GLN A 66 27.78 16.55 -49.65
C GLN A 66 26.94 15.60 -50.55
N ASP A 67 27.56 14.91 -51.51
CA ASP A 67 26.87 14.10 -52.53
C ASP A 67 26.87 12.57 -52.26
N GLY A 68 27.34 12.14 -51.08
CA GLY A 68 27.49 10.72 -50.73
C GLY A 68 26.31 10.09 -49.96
N VAL A 69 25.97 8.83 -50.25
CA VAL A 69 24.95 8.04 -49.51
C VAL A 69 25.49 7.50 -48.17
N ALA A 70 26.82 7.48 -47.99
CA ALA A 70 27.47 6.99 -46.78
C ALA A 70 27.70 8.10 -45.76
N MET A 71 27.36 7.84 -44.48
CA MET A 71 27.70 8.75 -43.39
C MET A 71 29.22 8.85 -43.23
N THR A 72 29.78 10.01 -43.60
CA THR A 72 31.20 10.30 -43.45
C THR A 72 31.42 11.11 -42.18
N PRO A 73 32.19 10.61 -41.19
CA PRO A 73 32.57 11.40 -40.02
C PRO A 73 33.38 12.63 -40.45
N LEU A 74 32.85 13.83 -40.22
CA LEU A 74 33.47 15.08 -40.62
C LEU A 74 33.20 16.15 -39.57
N LEU A 75 34.22 16.91 -39.19
CA LEU A 75 34.09 18.08 -38.33
C LEU A 75 34.26 19.36 -39.14
N ILE A 76 33.31 20.29 -39.02
CA ILE A 76 33.36 21.61 -39.66
C ILE A 76 33.44 22.67 -38.56
N HIS A 77 34.60 23.32 -38.42
CA HIS A 77 34.80 24.42 -37.46
C HIS A 77 34.48 25.76 -38.12
N VAL A 78 33.54 26.50 -37.50
CA VAL A 78 33.05 27.78 -38.01
C VAL A 78 33.17 28.86 -36.93
N PRO A 79 34.32 29.56 -36.84
CA PRO A 79 34.51 30.62 -35.85
C PRO A 79 33.73 31.89 -36.22
N GLY A 80 33.34 32.67 -35.21
CA GLY A 80 32.61 33.93 -35.38
C GLY A 80 31.10 33.77 -35.62
N HIS A 81 30.60 32.54 -35.66
CA HIS A 81 29.20 32.24 -35.95
C HIS A 81 28.46 31.57 -34.79
N ASN A 82 27.17 31.85 -34.72
CA ASN A 82 26.17 31.24 -33.84
C ASN A 82 24.98 30.74 -34.67
N GLU A 83 23.92 30.29 -34.00
CA GLU A 83 22.75 29.69 -34.67
C GLU A 83 22.00 30.68 -35.57
N ASP A 84 22.00 31.96 -35.20
CA ASP A 84 21.32 33.00 -35.97
C ASP A 84 22.16 33.40 -37.18
N SER A 85 23.45 33.70 -36.95
CA SER A 85 24.35 34.15 -38.02
C SER A 85 24.70 33.05 -39.02
N ILE A 86 24.72 31.77 -38.64
CA ILE A 86 24.97 30.68 -39.60
C ILE A 86 23.82 30.52 -40.60
N ALA A 87 22.59 30.88 -40.21
CA ALA A 87 21.40 30.78 -41.06
C ALA A 87 21.43 31.74 -42.25
N GLU A 88 22.21 32.81 -42.14
CA GLU A 88 22.41 33.81 -43.19
C GLU A 88 23.64 33.50 -44.07
N THR A 89 24.27 32.34 -43.89
CA THR A 89 25.46 31.94 -44.66
C THR A 89 25.16 30.81 -45.65
N PRO A 90 26.00 30.64 -46.70
CA PRO A 90 25.93 29.48 -47.59
C PRO A 90 26.10 28.12 -46.88
N LEU A 91 26.57 28.10 -45.62
CA LEU A 91 26.74 26.87 -44.83
C LEU A 91 25.44 26.37 -44.19
N PHE A 92 24.33 27.10 -44.34
CA PHE A 92 23.06 26.76 -43.67
C PHE A 92 22.55 25.36 -44.01
N GLU A 93 22.67 24.93 -45.26
CA GLU A 93 22.24 23.60 -45.69
C GLU A 93 23.03 22.49 -44.99
N VAL A 94 24.36 22.65 -44.92
CA VAL A 94 25.26 21.72 -44.21
C VAL A 94 24.99 21.73 -42.70
N TYR A 95 24.74 22.91 -42.13
CA TYR A 95 24.35 23.05 -40.73
C TYR A 95 23.04 22.34 -40.41
N ARG A 96 22.05 22.41 -41.31
CA ARG A 96 20.75 21.73 -41.16
C ARG A 96 20.87 20.21 -41.33
N ALA A 97 21.76 19.75 -42.20
CA ALA A 97 22.03 18.33 -42.43
C ALA A 97 22.88 17.69 -41.31
N GLY A 98 23.79 18.45 -40.71
CA GLY A 98 24.72 17.99 -39.68
C GLY A 98 24.20 18.07 -38.24
N ARG A 99 25.01 17.58 -37.30
CA ARG A 99 24.81 17.78 -35.86
C ARG A 99 25.55 19.01 -35.37
N ARG A 100 24.81 19.89 -34.70
CA ARG A 100 25.36 21.06 -34.02
C ARG A 100 26.17 20.65 -32.79
N HIS A 101 27.38 21.19 -32.68
CA HIS A 101 28.14 21.22 -31.44
C HIS A 101 28.39 22.67 -31.03
N ARG A 102 28.02 23.01 -29.79
CA ARG A 102 28.29 24.29 -29.14
C ARG A 102 28.80 23.98 -27.74
N HIS A 103 29.99 24.44 -27.42
CA HIS A 103 30.56 24.25 -26.09
C HIS A 103 31.35 25.51 -25.77
N ALA A 104 30.82 26.36 -24.89
CA ALA A 104 31.53 27.55 -24.46
C ALA A 104 32.79 27.13 -23.67
N LEU A 105 33.89 27.87 -23.84
CA LEU A 105 35.19 27.48 -23.29
C LEU A 105 35.15 27.43 -21.76
N ASP A 106 34.43 28.36 -21.14
CA ASP A 106 34.16 28.37 -19.70
C ASP A 106 33.49 27.08 -19.19
N THR A 107 32.51 26.57 -19.92
CA THR A 107 31.76 25.36 -19.60
C THR A 107 32.65 24.14 -19.75
N LEU A 108 33.47 24.08 -20.81
CA LEU A 108 34.43 23.01 -21.02
C LEU A 108 35.49 22.97 -19.90
N VAL A 109 35.97 24.12 -19.43
CA VAL A 109 36.87 24.21 -18.26
C VAL A 109 36.18 23.63 -17.03
N ARG A 110 34.94 24.06 -16.73
CA ARG A 110 34.19 23.57 -15.55
C ARG A 110 34.01 22.07 -15.59
N ASP A 111 33.62 21.51 -16.73
CA ASP A 111 33.37 20.08 -16.90
C ASP A 111 34.66 19.25 -16.83
N ALA A 112 35.74 19.72 -17.47
CA ALA A 112 37.00 18.98 -17.52
C ALA A 112 37.84 19.11 -16.24
N ALA A 113 37.66 20.19 -15.47
CA ALA A 113 38.33 20.41 -14.20
C ALA A 113 37.60 19.75 -13.01
N HIS A 114 36.35 19.34 -13.20
CA HIS A 114 35.56 18.66 -12.18
C HIS A 114 36.26 17.37 -11.70
N GLY A 115 36.31 17.17 -10.39
CA GLY A 115 37.01 16.03 -9.79
C GLY A 115 38.55 16.17 -9.77
N LEU A 116 39.11 17.25 -10.33
CA LEU A 116 40.55 17.51 -10.40
C LEU A 116 40.96 18.84 -9.74
N ALA A 117 40.08 19.85 -9.72
CA ALA A 117 40.31 21.15 -9.11
C ALA A 117 39.11 21.59 -8.24
N THR A 118 39.34 22.47 -7.27
CA THR A 118 38.26 23.02 -6.43
C THR A 118 37.41 24.02 -7.22
N PRO A 119 36.12 24.22 -6.88
CA PRO A 119 35.27 25.22 -7.52
C PRO A 119 35.88 26.63 -7.49
N ALA A 120 36.49 27.02 -6.36
CA ALA A 120 37.15 28.33 -6.22
C ALA A 120 38.34 28.50 -7.19
N ALA A 121 39.17 27.47 -7.36
CA ALA A 121 40.30 27.51 -8.29
C ALA A 121 39.82 27.57 -9.76
N ILE A 122 38.70 26.93 -10.07
CA ILE A 122 38.05 27.02 -11.38
C ILE A 122 37.57 28.46 -11.62
N ASP A 123 36.84 29.04 -10.67
CA ASP A 123 36.30 30.39 -10.79
C ASP A 123 37.41 31.46 -10.88
N GLU A 124 38.47 31.32 -10.09
CA GLU A 124 39.66 32.17 -10.16
C GLU A 124 40.31 32.11 -11.54
N PHE A 125 40.46 30.90 -12.10
CA PHE A 125 40.99 30.75 -13.45
C PHE A 125 40.08 31.39 -14.50
N LEU A 126 38.77 31.15 -14.43
CA LEU A 126 37.77 31.69 -15.35
C LEU A 126 37.65 33.22 -15.29
N ALA A 127 38.02 33.84 -14.17
CA ALA A 127 38.09 35.30 -14.04
C ALA A 127 39.27 35.92 -14.83
N THR A 128 40.21 35.11 -15.33
CA THR A 128 41.33 35.58 -16.16
C THR A 128 40.81 36.10 -17.50
N PRO A 129 40.99 37.38 -17.87
CA PRO A 129 40.48 37.88 -19.15
C PRO A 129 41.17 37.22 -20.35
N GLY A 130 40.38 36.74 -21.31
CA GLY A 130 40.88 36.30 -22.63
C GLY A 130 41.76 35.04 -22.62
N PHE A 131 41.60 34.15 -21.63
CA PHE A 131 42.34 32.88 -21.59
C PHE A 131 42.02 31.98 -22.79
N THR A 132 43.00 31.17 -23.20
CA THR A 132 42.86 30.22 -24.32
C THR A 132 42.66 28.78 -23.83
N LEU A 133 42.26 27.88 -24.73
CA LEU A 133 42.20 26.44 -24.42
C LEU A 133 43.56 25.87 -23.97
N ASP A 134 44.67 26.39 -24.50
CA ASP A 134 46.02 25.97 -24.09
C ASP A 134 46.38 26.47 -22.69
N ASP A 135 45.97 27.70 -22.33
CA ASP A 135 46.09 28.21 -20.96
C ASP A 135 45.30 27.32 -19.98
N ALA A 136 44.09 26.89 -20.39
CA ALA A 136 43.25 26.00 -19.60
C ALA A 136 43.85 24.60 -19.45
N ASP A 137 44.40 24.01 -20.52
CA ASP A 137 45.12 22.73 -20.43
C ASP A 137 46.36 22.81 -19.54
N ARG A 138 47.15 23.89 -19.65
CA ARG A 138 48.31 24.13 -18.78
C ARG A 138 47.90 24.32 -17.33
N TRP A 139 46.84 25.07 -17.08
CA TRP A 139 46.30 25.26 -15.72
C TRP A 139 45.82 23.94 -15.13
N LEU A 140 45.02 23.15 -15.87
CA LEU A 140 44.51 21.87 -15.38
C LEU A 140 45.64 20.86 -15.15
N ALA A 141 46.64 20.82 -16.03
CA ALA A 141 47.83 19.99 -15.84
C ALA A 141 48.59 20.35 -14.56
N ARG A 142 48.66 21.64 -14.19
CA ARG A 142 49.24 22.07 -12.90
C ARG A 142 48.38 21.66 -11.72
N GLN A 143 47.05 21.66 -11.82
CA GLN A 143 46.17 21.19 -10.76
C GLN A 143 46.38 19.70 -10.48
N VAL A 144 46.45 18.89 -11.54
CA VAL A 144 46.72 17.44 -11.45
C VAL A 144 48.13 17.18 -10.90
N ALA A 145 49.15 17.88 -11.42
CA ALA A 145 50.53 17.74 -10.95
C ALA A 145 50.70 18.24 -9.50
N GLY A 146 50.00 19.29 -9.10
CA GLY A 146 49.99 19.83 -7.73
C GLY A 146 49.24 18.93 -6.75
N ALA A 147 48.21 18.20 -7.20
CA ALA A 147 47.57 17.14 -6.41
C ALA A 147 48.53 15.95 -6.18
N ALA A 148 49.28 15.55 -7.20
CA ALA A 148 50.30 14.50 -7.10
C ALA A 148 51.54 14.94 -6.28
N ALA A 149 51.95 16.21 -6.37
CA ALA A 149 53.06 16.77 -5.59
C ALA A 149 52.69 17.01 -4.12
N GLY A 150 51.41 17.32 -3.83
CA GLY A 150 50.86 17.36 -2.47
C GLY A 150 50.83 15.98 -1.78
N ALA A 151 50.77 14.88 -2.54
CA ALA A 151 51.02 13.54 -1.99
C ALA A 151 52.48 13.37 -1.51
N GLY A 152 53.41 14.16 -2.05
CA GLY A 152 54.81 14.24 -1.60
C GLY A 152 55.01 14.93 -0.24
N SER A 153 53.98 15.58 0.31
CA SER A 153 54.00 16.11 1.69
C SER A 153 53.46 15.11 2.72
N GLY A 154 53.28 13.83 2.35
CA GLY A 154 53.01 12.72 3.27
C GLY A 154 51.57 12.22 3.35
N GLY A 155 50.57 12.85 2.73
CA GLY A 155 49.16 12.39 2.74
C GLY A 155 48.86 11.24 1.75
N PRO A 156 47.73 10.50 1.91
CA PRO A 156 47.30 9.47 0.96
C PRO A 156 46.83 10.07 -0.37
N ASP A 157 47.09 9.39 -1.49
CA ASP A 157 46.58 9.79 -2.80
C ASP A 157 45.10 9.41 -2.95
N LEU A 158 44.23 10.42 -2.89
CA LEU A 158 42.78 10.26 -3.00
C LEU A 158 42.23 10.63 -4.39
N SER A 159 43.09 10.87 -5.38
CA SER A 159 42.70 11.37 -6.72
C SER A 159 41.70 10.47 -7.48
N LEU A 160 41.73 9.15 -7.23
CA LEU A 160 40.83 8.17 -7.84
C LEU A 160 39.57 7.87 -7.01
N HIS A 161 39.47 8.36 -5.77
CA HIS A 161 38.33 8.06 -4.91
C HIS A 161 37.10 8.84 -5.36
N THR A 162 35.99 8.15 -5.61
CA THR A 162 34.66 8.77 -5.74
C THR A 162 34.11 9.14 -4.35
N ALA A 163 33.08 9.98 -4.29
CA ALA A 163 32.49 10.38 -3.01
C ALA A 163 31.94 9.19 -2.22
N GLU A 164 31.33 8.22 -2.90
CA GLU A 164 30.76 7.01 -2.30
C GLU A 164 31.85 6.10 -1.74
N ALA A 165 32.91 5.86 -2.50
CA ALA A 165 34.07 5.07 -2.06
C ALA A 165 34.80 5.72 -0.87
N LEU A 166 34.95 7.04 -0.89
CA LEU A 166 35.53 7.78 0.23
C LEU A 166 34.66 7.69 1.48
N TYR A 167 33.34 7.85 1.33
CA TYR A 167 32.39 7.67 2.44
C TYR A 167 32.43 6.24 3.00
N ASP A 168 32.41 5.22 2.14
CA ASP A 168 32.46 3.82 2.55
C ASP A 168 33.77 3.51 3.30
N ASP A 169 34.91 4.06 2.87
CA ASP A 169 36.19 3.92 3.60
C ASP A 169 36.09 4.53 5.00
N LEU A 170 35.59 5.77 5.12
CA LEU A 170 35.46 6.49 6.39
C LEU A 170 34.57 5.74 7.39
N VAL A 171 33.41 5.25 6.94
CA VAL A 171 32.46 4.53 7.81
C VAL A 171 32.95 3.12 8.15
N SER A 172 33.56 2.41 7.18
CA SER A 172 34.05 1.03 7.39
C SER A 172 35.42 0.95 8.09
N ARG A 173 36.02 2.10 8.43
CA ARG A 173 37.39 2.20 8.96
C ARG A 173 38.41 1.57 8.01
N GLY A 174 38.31 1.93 6.74
CA GLY A 174 39.21 1.53 5.67
C GLY A 174 40.60 2.16 5.78
N PRO A 175 41.45 1.96 4.77
CA PRO A 175 42.81 2.53 4.73
C PRO A 175 42.86 4.04 5.00
N VAL A 176 41.99 4.84 4.37
CA VAL A 176 42.02 6.31 4.52
C VAL A 176 41.66 6.69 5.96
N ALA A 177 40.62 6.09 6.52
CA ALA A 177 40.16 6.35 7.89
C ALA A 177 41.23 6.07 8.95
N ARG A 178 42.08 5.05 8.75
CA ARG A 178 43.15 4.69 9.70
C ARG A 178 44.31 5.68 9.70
N GLU A 179 44.49 6.42 8.62
CA GLU A 179 45.57 7.41 8.51
C GLU A 179 45.21 8.78 9.08
N LEU A 180 43.96 9.00 9.53
CA LEU A 180 43.48 10.31 10.01
C LEU A 180 44.11 10.78 11.34
N GLU A 181 44.98 10.00 11.96
CA GLU A 181 45.87 10.50 13.02
C GLU A 181 46.87 11.55 12.51
N ARG A 182 47.11 11.57 11.20
CA ARG A 182 48.09 12.45 10.54
C ARG A 182 47.36 13.69 9.99
N PRO A 183 47.78 14.92 10.37
CA PRO A 183 47.15 16.15 9.89
C PRO A 183 47.11 16.25 8.35
N GLU A 184 48.10 15.69 7.67
CA GLU A 184 48.17 15.68 6.20
C GLU A 184 47.10 14.79 5.57
N ALA A 185 46.74 13.68 6.22
CA ALA A 185 45.67 12.81 5.76
C ALA A 185 44.30 13.46 5.93
N VAL A 186 44.08 14.16 7.05
CA VAL A 186 42.87 14.96 7.28
C VAL A 186 42.72 16.04 6.21
N ALA A 187 43.80 16.78 5.92
CA ALA A 187 43.81 17.80 4.87
C ALA A 187 43.51 17.20 3.47
N ALA A 188 44.05 16.01 3.17
CA ALA A 188 43.79 15.32 1.90
C ALA A 188 42.31 14.93 1.74
N VAL A 189 41.66 14.43 2.79
CA VAL A 189 40.22 14.12 2.77
C VAL A 189 39.39 15.36 2.51
N TRP A 190 39.65 16.47 3.22
CA TRP A 190 38.89 17.70 3.03
C TRP A 190 39.07 18.31 1.66
N ARG A 191 40.31 18.34 1.15
CA ARG A 191 40.58 18.78 -0.21
C ARG A 191 39.86 17.91 -1.23
N ARG A 192 39.83 16.59 -1.02
CA ARG A 192 39.10 15.69 -1.94
C ARG A 192 37.60 15.92 -1.89
N ALA A 193 37.04 16.15 -0.70
CA ALA A 193 35.62 16.45 -0.52
C ALA A 193 35.22 17.78 -1.19
N GLU A 194 36.05 18.81 -1.08
CA GLU A 194 35.84 20.09 -1.77
C GLU A 194 35.85 19.93 -3.29
N VAL A 195 36.81 19.15 -3.83
CA VAL A 195 36.92 18.87 -5.27
C VAL A 195 35.74 18.08 -5.82
N LEU A 196 35.22 17.11 -5.05
CA LEU A 196 34.14 16.22 -5.49
C LEU A 196 32.74 16.80 -5.27
N LEU A 197 32.52 17.44 -4.12
CA LEU A 197 31.20 17.82 -3.64
C LEU A 197 31.02 19.34 -3.53
N GLY A 198 32.09 20.13 -3.68
CA GLY A 198 32.07 21.55 -3.36
C GLY A 198 31.92 21.84 -1.87
N LEU A 199 32.28 20.87 -1.00
CA LEU A 199 32.24 21.04 0.45
C LEU A 199 33.33 22.02 0.90
N THR A 200 32.96 23.27 1.11
CA THR A 200 33.87 24.31 1.60
C THR A 200 34.14 24.17 3.10
N GLU A 201 35.18 24.85 3.59
CA GLU A 201 35.45 24.91 5.03
C GLU A 201 34.28 25.51 5.83
N ASP A 202 33.64 26.56 5.33
CA ASP A 202 32.49 27.19 5.99
C ASP A 202 31.31 26.21 6.08
N ALA A 203 30.98 25.52 4.99
CA ALA A 203 29.92 24.51 4.99
C ALA A 203 30.24 23.34 5.94
N ARG A 204 31.50 22.90 5.99
CA ARG A 204 31.95 21.87 6.94
C ARG A 204 31.77 22.33 8.39
N ARG A 205 32.15 23.57 8.72
CA ARG A 205 32.03 24.12 10.09
C ARG A 205 30.57 24.21 10.53
N GLN A 206 29.67 24.57 9.62
CA GLN A 206 28.22 24.58 9.88
C GLN A 206 27.71 23.17 10.21
N ILE A 207 28.04 22.17 9.37
CA ILE A 207 27.55 20.79 9.54
C ILE A 207 28.10 20.14 10.82
N LEU A 208 29.36 20.40 11.16
CA LEU A 208 29.99 19.80 12.34
C LEU A 208 29.71 20.55 13.65
N VAL A 209 28.90 21.62 13.62
CA VAL A 209 28.56 22.47 14.77
C VAL A 209 29.81 22.82 15.59
N GLU A 210 30.84 23.35 14.92
CA GLU A 210 32.04 23.82 15.60
C GLU A 210 31.72 25.11 16.36
N ALA A 211 31.35 25.00 17.64
CA ALA A 211 31.17 26.17 18.50
C ALA A 211 32.45 27.02 18.50
N GLU A 212 32.33 28.29 18.13
CA GLU A 212 33.42 29.27 18.23
C GLU A 212 33.99 29.24 19.66
N GLY A 213 35.24 28.80 19.79
CA GLY A 213 35.97 28.78 21.07
C GLY A 213 36.00 27.45 21.82
N SER A 214 35.39 26.36 21.32
CA SER A 214 35.64 25.03 21.89
C SER A 214 36.96 24.49 21.34
N ALA A 215 38.01 24.49 22.17
CA ALA A 215 39.22 23.73 21.89
C ALA A 215 38.85 22.24 21.89
N ARG A 216 38.57 21.67 20.70
CA ARG A 216 38.37 20.22 20.55
C ARG A 216 39.57 19.51 21.18
N ARG A 217 39.31 18.71 22.22
CA ARG A 217 40.31 17.74 22.74
C ARG A 217 40.77 16.87 21.58
N ALA A 218 42.02 16.41 21.60
CA ALA A 218 42.60 15.56 20.58
C ALA A 218 41.63 14.44 20.17
N SER A 219 41.01 14.58 18.99
CA SER A 219 40.04 13.65 18.46
C SER A 219 40.74 12.37 18.02
N SER A 220 40.20 11.22 18.40
CA SER A 220 40.71 9.94 17.91
C SER A 220 40.51 9.83 16.39
N PRO A 221 41.31 9.00 15.68
CA PRO A 221 41.12 8.79 14.24
C PRO A 221 39.71 8.31 13.87
N ALA A 222 39.06 7.55 14.77
CA ALA A 222 37.69 7.09 14.58
C ALA A 222 36.66 8.25 14.66
N GLU A 223 36.87 9.21 15.56
CA GLU A 223 36.02 10.40 15.65
C GLU A 223 36.23 11.30 14.42
N LEU A 224 37.48 11.49 13.99
CA LEU A 224 37.78 12.25 12.76
C LEU A 224 37.18 11.61 11.51
N ALA A 225 37.22 10.28 11.40
CA ALA A 225 36.56 9.56 10.31
C ALA A 225 35.04 9.73 10.34
N SER A 226 34.44 9.68 11.54
CA SER A 226 33.01 9.90 11.74
C SER A 226 32.61 11.32 11.36
N ASP A 227 33.35 12.33 11.80
CA ASP A 227 33.13 13.73 11.45
C ASP A 227 33.25 13.95 9.94
N ALA A 228 34.27 13.38 9.30
CA ALA A 228 34.42 13.41 7.85
C ALA A 228 33.21 12.78 7.14
N ALA A 229 32.79 11.58 7.55
CA ALA A 229 31.63 10.93 6.96
C ALA A 229 30.35 11.76 7.14
N THR A 230 30.11 12.32 8.34
CA THR A 230 28.96 13.19 8.63
C THR A 230 28.99 14.45 7.79
N ALA A 231 30.14 15.12 7.64
CA ALA A 231 30.26 16.34 6.84
C ALA A 231 30.02 16.07 5.35
N LEU A 232 30.58 14.98 4.79
CA LEU A 232 30.39 14.60 3.39
C LEU A 232 28.91 14.28 3.10
N ALA A 233 28.30 13.44 3.94
CA ALA A 233 26.91 13.06 3.79
C ALA A 233 25.97 14.25 4.01
N GLY A 234 26.13 14.98 5.11
CA GLY A 234 25.27 16.12 5.45
C GLY A 234 25.29 17.20 4.36
N TRP A 235 26.46 17.50 3.80
CA TRP A 235 26.56 18.43 2.68
C TRP A 235 25.87 17.90 1.42
N ALA A 236 26.04 16.61 1.11
CA ALA A 236 25.36 16.00 -0.02
C ALA A 236 23.82 16.08 0.12
N LEU A 237 23.28 15.90 1.34
CA LEU A 237 21.85 16.09 1.63
C LEU A 237 21.42 17.55 1.44
N CYS A 238 22.17 18.52 1.97
CA CYS A 238 21.88 19.94 1.75
C CYS A 238 21.83 20.31 0.26
N VAL A 239 22.80 19.81 -0.52
CA VAL A 239 22.85 20.06 -1.97
C VAL A 239 21.69 19.36 -2.68
N GLU A 240 21.35 18.12 -2.33
CA GLU A 240 20.18 17.43 -2.90
C GLU A 240 18.89 18.22 -2.63
N PHE A 241 18.67 18.63 -1.38
CA PHE A 241 17.51 19.43 -0.97
C PHE A 241 17.43 20.77 -1.72
N VAL A 242 18.50 21.56 -1.74
CA VAL A 242 18.52 22.88 -2.39
C VAL A 242 18.25 22.79 -3.89
N HIS A 243 18.71 21.74 -4.56
CA HIS A 243 18.49 21.54 -6.01
C HIS A 243 17.14 20.89 -6.34
N ASP A 244 16.43 20.35 -5.36
CA ASP A 244 15.05 19.85 -5.52
C ASP A 244 13.99 20.90 -5.12
N LEU A 245 14.36 21.91 -4.30
CA LEU A 245 13.50 23.04 -3.96
C LEU A 245 13.00 23.81 -5.20
N ARG A 246 11.73 24.25 -5.14
CA ARG A 246 11.12 25.10 -6.18
C ARG A 246 11.30 26.59 -5.94
N ARG A 247 11.90 26.95 -4.81
CA ARG A 247 12.25 28.32 -4.40
C ARG A 247 13.71 28.38 -3.98
N ALA A 248 14.22 29.59 -3.74
CA ALA A 248 15.51 29.75 -3.08
C ALA A 248 15.45 29.22 -1.62
N PRO A 249 16.58 28.72 -1.07
CA PRO A 249 16.64 28.33 0.33
C PRO A 249 16.46 29.56 1.23
N ALA A 250 15.77 29.37 2.35
CA ALA A 250 15.53 30.35 3.38
C ALA A 250 16.73 30.49 4.34
N ASP A 251 17.44 29.40 4.62
CA ASP A 251 18.64 29.42 5.46
C ASP A 251 19.85 29.98 4.68
N PRO A 252 20.45 31.11 5.09
CA PRO A 252 21.45 31.82 4.27
C PRO A 252 22.70 31.00 3.94
N TRP A 253 23.12 30.11 4.84
CA TRP A 253 24.32 29.29 4.66
C TRP A 253 24.16 28.24 3.53
N LEU A 254 22.93 27.90 3.15
CA LEU A 254 22.63 27.02 2.02
C LEU A 254 22.75 27.71 0.65
N ALA A 255 22.85 29.05 0.60
CA ALA A 255 22.97 29.78 -0.66
C ALA A 255 24.18 29.34 -1.50
N ILE A 256 25.26 28.89 -0.84
CA ILE A 256 26.47 28.37 -1.49
C ILE A 256 26.13 27.14 -2.37
N ALA A 257 25.20 26.29 -1.95
CA ALA A 257 24.81 25.09 -2.69
C ALA A 257 24.15 25.41 -4.04
N GLN A 258 23.48 26.56 -4.19
CA GLN A 258 22.80 26.96 -5.43
C GLN A 258 23.77 27.21 -6.59
N HIS A 259 25.01 27.60 -6.29
CA HIS A 259 26.01 28.00 -7.27
C HIS A 259 27.03 26.91 -7.58
N LEU A 260 26.82 25.69 -7.08
CA LEU A 260 27.72 24.57 -7.34
C LEU A 260 27.71 24.15 -8.82
N PRO A 261 28.86 23.72 -9.37
CA PRO A 261 28.92 23.11 -10.69
C PRO A 261 28.00 21.88 -10.79
N LYS A 262 27.36 21.68 -11.95
CA LYS A 262 26.42 20.56 -12.19
C LYS A 262 27.00 19.19 -11.83
N ALA A 263 28.28 18.99 -12.08
CA ALA A 263 28.94 17.73 -11.80
C ALA A 263 29.14 17.48 -10.29
N ALA A 264 29.37 18.52 -9.49
CA ALA A 264 29.43 18.41 -8.03
C ALA A 264 28.03 18.12 -7.45
N VAL A 265 26.99 18.78 -7.98
CA VAL A 265 25.58 18.49 -7.63
C VAL A 265 25.25 17.02 -7.95
N ALA A 266 25.65 16.52 -9.11
CA ALA A 266 25.45 15.13 -9.49
C ALA A 266 26.20 14.16 -8.56
N ALA A 267 27.42 14.51 -8.11
CA ALA A 267 28.17 13.71 -7.15
C ALA A 267 27.48 13.68 -5.77
N CYS A 268 26.96 14.81 -5.29
CA CYS A 268 26.16 14.89 -4.06
C CYS A 268 24.89 14.02 -4.15
N GLN A 269 24.09 14.17 -5.21
CA GLN A 269 22.88 13.36 -5.42
C GLN A 269 23.20 11.86 -5.50
N LYS A 270 24.30 11.50 -6.16
CA LYS A 270 24.76 10.11 -6.24
C LYS A 270 25.17 9.56 -4.88
N LEU A 271 25.84 10.36 -4.05
CA LEU A 271 26.15 10.00 -2.68
C LEU A 271 24.87 9.84 -1.85
N ALA A 272 23.91 10.76 -1.93
CA ALA A 272 22.63 10.66 -1.23
C ALA A 272 21.84 9.39 -1.61
N VAL A 273 21.80 9.02 -2.90
CA VAL A 273 21.21 7.75 -3.36
C VAL A 273 21.98 6.53 -2.83
N HIS A 274 23.31 6.58 -2.79
CA HIS A 274 24.13 5.50 -2.21
C HIS A 274 23.84 5.31 -0.72
N LEU A 275 23.75 6.41 0.03
CA LEU A 275 23.39 6.42 1.45
C LEU A 275 22.02 5.76 1.68
N ARG A 276 20.98 6.20 0.97
CA ARG A 276 19.62 5.61 1.10
C ARG A 276 19.56 4.12 0.80
N ARG A 277 20.45 3.60 -0.07
CA ARG A 277 20.46 2.19 -0.49
C ARG A 277 21.33 1.28 0.38
N ARG A 278 22.45 1.78 0.90
CA ARG A 278 23.44 0.96 1.62
C ARG A 278 23.59 1.30 3.10
N HIS A 279 23.21 2.51 3.50
CA HIS A 279 23.45 3.07 4.82
C HIS A 279 22.19 3.79 5.33
N ASP A 280 21.03 3.13 5.23
CA ASP A 280 19.71 3.69 5.53
C ASP A 280 19.59 4.32 6.93
N ARG A 281 20.13 3.65 7.96
CA ARG A 281 20.14 4.14 9.34
C ARG A 281 21.04 5.36 9.52
N GLN A 282 22.23 5.34 8.91
CA GLN A 282 23.14 6.49 8.95
C GLN A 282 22.55 7.67 8.19
N TYR A 283 21.92 7.42 7.03
CA TYR A 283 21.17 8.43 6.30
C TYR A 283 20.12 9.08 7.19
N ALA A 284 19.25 8.30 7.84
CA ALA A 284 18.20 8.83 8.69
C ALA A 284 18.76 9.64 9.88
N SER A 285 19.84 9.16 10.51
CA SER A 285 20.50 9.87 11.60
C SER A 285 21.13 11.20 11.15
N ILE A 286 21.80 11.22 10.00
CA ILE A 286 22.47 12.41 9.48
C ILE A 286 21.43 13.41 8.98
N ALA A 287 20.37 12.95 8.31
CA ALA A 287 19.24 13.79 7.92
C ALA A 287 18.67 14.53 9.13
N ALA A 288 18.36 13.81 10.22
CA ALA A 288 17.86 14.42 11.46
C ALA A 288 18.84 15.45 12.07
N SER A 289 20.14 15.15 12.08
CA SER A 289 21.15 16.12 12.59
C SER A 289 21.28 17.36 11.71
N VAL A 290 21.12 17.23 10.38
CA VAL A 290 21.17 18.37 9.47
C VAL A 290 19.88 19.19 9.52
N GLU A 291 18.73 18.56 9.78
CA GLU A 291 17.44 19.25 9.99
C GLU A 291 17.53 20.28 11.13
N ASP A 292 18.23 19.96 12.22
CA ASP A 292 18.47 20.88 13.32
C ASP A 292 19.28 22.13 12.91
N LEU A 293 20.00 22.07 11.77
CA LEU A 293 20.82 23.16 11.22
C LEU A 293 20.10 24.02 10.18
N VAL A 294 18.87 23.66 9.82
CA VAL A 294 18.04 24.39 8.83
C VAL A 294 16.68 24.82 9.41
N PRO A 295 16.65 25.51 10.57
CA PRO A 295 15.41 25.82 11.27
C PRO A 295 14.48 26.77 10.49
N LEU A 296 15.03 27.64 9.62
CA LEU A 296 14.20 28.52 8.81
C LEU A 296 13.48 27.74 7.70
N GLU A 297 14.14 26.74 7.10
CA GLU A 297 13.50 25.82 6.17
C GLU A 297 12.35 25.07 6.84
N VAL A 298 12.59 24.45 8.00
CA VAL A 298 11.58 23.69 8.74
C VAL A 298 10.39 24.58 9.12
N ALA A 299 10.65 25.83 9.52
CA ALA A 299 9.60 26.76 9.91
C ALA A 299 8.75 27.24 8.71
N THR A 300 9.38 27.56 7.58
CA THR A 300 8.73 28.31 6.48
C THR A 300 8.31 27.45 5.30
N ALA A 301 8.87 26.25 5.13
CA ALA A 301 8.54 25.39 3.98
C ALA A 301 7.06 25.00 3.95
N THR A 302 6.48 25.09 2.76
CA THR A 302 5.16 24.57 2.42
C THR A 302 5.27 23.41 1.46
N ALA A 303 4.24 22.58 1.35
CA ALA A 303 4.23 21.44 0.42
C ALA A 303 4.43 21.84 -1.05
N ASP A 304 4.04 23.06 -1.43
CA ASP A 304 4.19 23.55 -2.82
C ASP A 304 5.61 24.06 -3.12
N ASP A 305 6.40 24.39 -2.09
CA ASP A 305 7.81 24.79 -2.21
C ASP A 305 8.74 23.59 -2.45
N LEU A 306 8.32 22.42 -1.95
CA LEU A 306 9.12 21.20 -1.94
C LEU A 306 9.10 20.49 -3.30
N GLY A 307 10.20 19.80 -3.61
CA GLY A 307 10.35 19.08 -4.85
C GLY A 307 9.75 17.67 -4.82
N LYS A 308 10.41 16.74 -5.49
CA LYS A 308 9.96 15.33 -5.59
C LYS A 308 10.68 14.40 -4.63
N ILE A 309 11.84 14.82 -4.13
CA ILE A 309 12.72 14.07 -3.27
C ILE A 309 12.47 14.53 -1.84
N ASP A 310 12.22 13.60 -0.93
CA ASP A 310 12.09 13.88 0.49
C ASP A 310 13.40 13.58 1.21
N THR A 311 14.34 14.52 1.06
CA THR A 311 15.69 14.40 1.63
C THR A 311 15.58 14.31 3.16
N PHE A 312 14.79 15.19 3.74
CA PHE A 312 14.57 15.34 5.17
C PHE A 312 13.17 14.90 5.60
N GLU A 313 13.04 14.46 6.85
CA GLU A 313 11.80 13.95 7.42
C GLU A 313 10.74 15.07 7.54
N PHE A 314 11.15 16.31 7.84
CA PHE A 314 10.22 17.44 7.87
C PHE A 314 9.51 17.66 6.52
N GLU A 315 10.15 17.33 5.39
CA GLU A 315 9.53 17.47 4.06
C GLU A 315 8.32 16.53 3.92
N ASP A 316 8.47 15.29 4.39
CA ASP A 316 7.36 14.34 4.45
C ASP A 316 6.26 14.82 5.41
N ALA A 317 6.64 15.35 6.58
CA ALA A 317 5.68 15.88 7.55
C ALA A 317 4.88 17.09 6.99
N LYS A 318 5.52 18.02 6.29
CA LYS A 318 4.85 19.17 5.66
C LYS A 318 3.89 18.74 4.55
N VAL A 319 4.30 17.78 3.73
CA VAL A 319 3.45 17.24 2.66
C VAL A 319 2.28 16.45 3.25
N LEU A 320 2.51 15.69 4.33
CA LEU A 320 1.48 14.97 5.07
C LEU A 320 0.44 15.93 5.66
N ALA A 321 0.87 16.99 6.33
CA ALA A 321 -0.02 18.03 6.86
C ALA A 321 -0.86 18.66 5.75
N ALA A 322 -0.25 19.03 4.62
CA ALA A 322 -0.98 19.61 3.48
C ALA A 322 -2.00 18.64 2.86
N ALA A 323 -1.70 17.34 2.82
CA ALA A 323 -2.64 16.32 2.34
C ALA A 323 -3.83 16.14 3.30
N LEU A 324 -3.59 16.20 4.61
CA LEU A 324 -4.64 16.15 5.63
C LEU A 324 -5.52 17.41 5.60
N ASP A 325 -4.93 18.59 5.42
CA ASP A 325 -5.67 19.84 5.26
C ASP A 325 -6.56 19.79 4.01
N ALA A 326 -6.03 19.27 2.89
CA ALA A 326 -6.80 19.05 1.66
C ALA A 326 -7.99 18.11 1.89
N LEU A 327 -7.81 16.99 2.62
CA LEU A 327 -8.92 16.11 2.99
C LEU A 327 -9.97 16.80 3.87
N MET A 328 -9.55 17.62 4.84
CA MET A 328 -10.45 18.32 5.76
C MET A 328 -11.40 19.27 5.02
N ILE A 329 -10.91 19.94 3.98
CA ILE A 329 -11.71 20.85 3.12
C ILE A 329 -12.32 20.14 1.90
N ALA A 330 -12.24 18.80 1.84
CA ALA A 330 -12.73 17.98 0.73
C ALA A 330 -12.10 18.26 -0.65
N ASP A 331 -10.87 18.80 -0.70
CA ASP A 331 -10.04 18.84 -1.90
C ASP A 331 -9.37 17.48 -2.13
N ASN A 332 -10.21 16.52 -2.54
CA ASN A 332 -9.82 15.13 -2.72
C ASN A 332 -8.78 14.95 -3.84
N GLN A 333 -8.81 15.80 -4.87
CA GLN A 333 -7.85 15.73 -5.97
C GLN A 333 -6.44 16.11 -5.52
N ARG A 334 -6.30 17.20 -4.75
CA ARG A 334 -5.00 17.59 -4.18
C ARG A 334 -4.48 16.54 -3.20
N ALA A 335 -5.33 16.06 -2.30
CA ALA A 335 -4.97 15.00 -1.36
C ALA A 335 -4.49 13.72 -2.08
N LEU A 336 -5.21 13.30 -3.12
CA LEU A 336 -4.85 12.12 -3.92
C LEU A 336 -3.51 12.32 -4.66
N ALA A 337 -3.27 13.50 -5.23
CA ALA A 337 -2.03 13.81 -5.92
C ALA A 337 -0.82 13.74 -4.98
N LEU A 338 -0.92 14.35 -3.80
CA LEU A 338 0.12 14.32 -2.76
C LEU A 338 0.36 12.89 -2.25
N ALA A 339 -0.71 12.15 -1.95
CA ALA A 339 -0.60 10.77 -1.46
C ALA A 339 0.01 9.83 -2.51
N THR A 340 -0.44 9.90 -3.78
CA THR A 340 0.09 9.06 -4.86
C THR A 340 1.57 9.32 -5.12
N ALA A 341 2.01 10.59 -5.02
CA ALA A 341 3.44 10.92 -5.14
C ALA A 341 4.28 10.18 -4.08
N ARG A 342 3.73 10.02 -2.86
CA ARG A 342 4.41 9.36 -1.73
C ARG A 342 4.29 7.84 -1.76
N THR A 343 3.15 7.28 -2.17
CA THR A 343 2.92 5.82 -2.20
C THR A 343 3.48 5.11 -3.42
N SER A 344 3.83 5.84 -4.49
CA SER A 344 4.40 5.27 -5.73
C SER A 344 5.82 4.68 -5.63
N GLY A 345 6.41 4.59 -4.42
CA GLY A 345 7.67 3.88 -4.17
C GLY A 345 8.95 4.72 -4.37
N LYS A 346 8.86 6.04 -4.23
CA LYS A 346 10.00 6.97 -4.38
C LYS A 346 10.47 7.65 -3.10
N SER A 347 9.67 7.58 -2.04
CA SER A 347 9.98 8.22 -0.76
C SER A 347 10.87 7.32 0.09
N PHE A 348 11.96 7.89 0.61
CA PHE A 348 12.81 7.18 1.56
C PHE A 348 12.06 6.91 2.86
N TRP A 349 11.37 7.93 3.40
CA TRP A 349 10.73 7.86 4.72
C TRP A 349 9.57 6.87 4.79
N THR A 350 8.81 6.69 3.71
CA THR A 350 7.77 5.64 3.66
C THR A 350 8.36 4.23 3.55
N THR A 351 9.54 4.10 2.96
CA THR A 351 10.27 2.83 2.90
C THR A 351 10.87 2.50 4.27
N TYR A 352 11.47 3.50 4.92
CA TYR A 352 12.17 3.40 6.20
C TYR A 352 11.24 3.23 7.40
N ASP A 353 10.13 3.98 7.45
CA ASP A 353 9.11 3.88 8.51
C ASP A 353 7.77 3.36 7.96
N PRO A 354 7.41 2.10 8.27
CA PRO A 354 6.13 1.51 7.91
C PRO A 354 4.90 2.30 8.40
N ARG A 355 5.01 3.03 9.52
CA ARG A 355 3.89 3.83 10.06
C ARG A 355 3.51 4.94 9.09
N ARG A 356 4.50 5.67 8.56
CA ARG A 356 4.30 6.70 7.54
C ARG A 356 3.65 6.14 6.28
N ARG A 357 4.07 4.93 5.87
CA ARG A 357 3.45 4.25 4.72
C ARG A 357 1.98 3.94 4.93
N ILE A 358 1.62 3.40 6.11
CA ILE A 358 0.22 3.14 6.47
C ILE A 358 -0.58 4.44 6.45
N ALA A 359 -0.03 5.53 7.01
CA ALA A 359 -0.69 6.84 7.01
C ALA A 359 -0.95 7.35 5.60
N TRP A 360 0.06 7.30 4.72
CA TRP A 360 -0.07 7.70 3.32
C TRP A 360 -1.06 6.82 2.55
N HIS A 361 -1.07 5.52 2.80
CA HIS A 361 -2.05 4.60 2.20
C HIS A 361 -3.48 4.92 2.63
N LEU A 362 -3.70 5.24 3.91
CA LEU A 362 -5.00 5.67 4.42
C LEU A 362 -5.45 6.98 3.78
N ILE A 363 -4.56 7.95 3.59
CA ILE A 363 -4.86 9.22 2.92
C ILE A 363 -5.21 8.99 1.44
N GLU A 364 -4.48 8.11 0.75
CA GLU A 364 -4.78 7.75 -0.65
C GLU A 364 -6.18 7.13 -0.78
N LEU A 365 -6.52 6.17 0.10
CA LEU A 365 -7.83 5.54 0.12
C LEU A 365 -8.95 6.53 0.50
N ALA A 366 -8.68 7.41 1.46
CA ALA A 366 -9.57 8.47 1.90
C ALA A 366 -9.90 9.43 0.74
N ALA A 367 -8.88 9.92 0.04
CA ALA A 367 -9.03 10.80 -1.10
C ALA A 367 -9.79 10.10 -2.25
N ARG A 368 -9.50 8.82 -2.52
CA ARG A 368 -10.25 8.03 -3.52
C ARG A 368 -11.73 7.89 -3.17
N LEU A 369 -12.07 7.65 -1.90
CA LEU A 369 -13.46 7.59 -1.46
C LEU A 369 -14.15 8.95 -1.66
N GLY A 370 -13.52 10.03 -1.21
CA GLY A 370 -14.05 11.38 -1.37
C GLY A 370 -14.30 11.75 -2.83
N SER A 371 -13.32 11.52 -3.71
CA SER A 371 -13.48 11.71 -5.16
C SER A 371 -14.59 10.84 -5.75
N SER A 372 -14.64 9.56 -5.37
CA SER A 372 -15.65 8.64 -5.90
C SER A 372 -17.07 9.08 -5.56
N VAL A 373 -17.31 9.58 -4.34
CA VAL A 373 -18.60 10.13 -3.92
C VAL A 373 -18.98 11.35 -4.75
N VAL A 374 -18.06 12.32 -4.90
CA VAL A 374 -18.32 13.56 -5.66
C VAL A 374 -18.67 13.26 -7.12
N ASP A 375 -17.91 12.37 -7.75
CA ASP A 375 -18.13 11.96 -9.14
C ASP A 375 -19.47 11.23 -9.37
N ARG A 376 -20.10 10.71 -8.30
CA ARG A 376 -21.33 9.89 -8.33
C ARG A 376 -22.44 10.50 -7.48
N ASP A 377 -22.40 11.81 -7.28
CA ASP A 377 -23.47 12.58 -6.65
C ASP A 377 -24.76 12.46 -7.46
N GLY A 378 -25.90 12.30 -6.79
CA GLY A 378 -27.18 12.08 -7.47
C GLY A 378 -27.20 10.86 -8.40
N LEU A 379 -26.49 9.77 -8.07
CA LEU A 379 -26.34 8.56 -8.92
C LEU A 379 -27.65 8.11 -9.60
N LEU A 380 -28.76 8.10 -8.85
CA LEU A 380 -30.07 7.64 -9.32
C LEU A 380 -31.02 8.78 -9.73
N ALA A 381 -30.53 10.01 -9.83
CA ALA A 381 -31.33 11.17 -10.21
C ALA A 381 -31.96 10.96 -11.61
N GLY A 382 -33.28 11.11 -11.70
CA GLY A 382 -34.02 10.94 -12.93
C GLY A 382 -34.23 9.50 -13.39
N CYS A 383 -33.76 8.48 -12.64
CA CYS A 383 -34.06 7.09 -12.97
C CYS A 383 -35.56 6.81 -12.92
N THR A 384 -36.06 6.15 -13.96
CA THR A 384 -37.50 5.82 -14.08
C THR A 384 -37.78 4.33 -13.96
N THR A 385 -36.76 3.47 -14.13
CA THR A 385 -36.91 2.01 -14.06
C THR A 385 -35.86 1.35 -13.16
N LEU A 386 -36.20 0.21 -12.57
CA LEU A 386 -35.27 -0.58 -11.74
C LEU A 386 -34.05 -1.01 -12.56
N ALA A 387 -34.25 -1.38 -13.83
CA ALA A 387 -33.19 -1.80 -14.74
C ALA A 387 -32.18 -0.67 -15.01
N GLU A 388 -32.66 0.57 -15.21
CA GLU A 388 -31.81 1.75 -15.36
C GLU A 388 -31.01 2.02 -14.09
N ALA A 389 -31.64 1.94 -12.92
CA ALA A 389 -30.97 2.15 -11.63
C ALA A 389 -29.89 1.10 -11.36
N VAL A 390 -30.17 -0.17 -11.66
CA VAL A 390 -29.17 -1.26 -11.59
C VAL A 390 -28.02 -0.98 -12.55
N ALA A 391 -28.30 -0.60 -13.80
CA ALA A 391 -27.27 -0.30 -14.78
C ALA A 391 -26.33 0.82 -14.30
N ARG A 392 -26.86 1.95 -13.80
CA ARG A 392 -26.04 3.05 -13.24
C ARG A 392 -25.20 2.62 -12.05
N TYR A 393 -25.77 1.81 -11.15
CA TYR A 393 -25.03 1.28 -10.01
C TYR A 393 -23.89 0.35 -10.45
N THR A 394 -24.14 -0.55 -11.41
CA THR A 394 -23.14 -1.49 -11.92
C THR A 394 -22.09 -0.84 -12.82
N ASP A 395 -22.38 0.29 -13.45
CA ASP A 395 -21.44 1.04 -14.29
C ASP A 395 -20.43 1.85 -13.46
N GLY A 396 -20.88 2.48 -12.38
CA GLY A 396 -20.01 3.32 -11.55
C GLY A 396 -20.32 3.36 -10.06
N GLY A 397 -21.59 3.20 -9.64
CA GLY A 397 -22.00 3.34 -8.23
C GLY A 397 -21.28 2.39 -7.27
N TYR A 398 -21.04 1.15 -7.70
CA TYR A 398 -20.31 0.14 -6.92
C TYR A 398 -18.88 0.57 -6.53
N GLN A 399 -18.27 1.52 -7.25
CA GLN A 399 -16.90 1.98 -6.99
C GLN A 399 -16.80 2.80 -5.71
N VAL A 400 -17.87 3.53 -5.33
CA VAL A 400 -17.95 4.23 -4.03
C VAL A 400 -17.93 3.22 -2.89
N ASP A 401 -18.76 2.18 -3.03
CA ASP A 401 -18.86 1.08 -2.07
C ASP A 401 -17.55 0.31 -1.92
N ARG A 402 -16.83 0.08 -3.04
CA ARG A 402 -15.48 -0.51 -3.07
C ARG A 402 -14.48 0.36 -2.31
N ALA A 403 -14.45 1.66 -2.62
CA ALA A 403 -13.55 2.61 -1.97
C ALA A 403 -13.81 2.68 -0.45
N HIS A 404 -15.08 2.69 -0.05
CA HIS A 404 -15.48 2.67 1.36
C HIS A 404 -15.00 1.39 2.05
N ARG A 405 -15.29 0.21 1.50
CA ARG A 405 -14.86 -1.06 2.11
C ARG A 405 -13.33 -1.13 2.24
N LYS A 406 -12.58 -0.75 1.19
CA LYS A 406 -11.11 -0.77 1.23
C LYS A 406 -10.55 0.20 2.27
N LEU A 407 -11.15 1.39 2.42
CA LEU A 407 -10.78 2.33 3.46
C LEU A 407 -11.04 1.76 4.86
N GLU A 408 -12.23 1.19 5.10
CA GLU A 408 -12.59 0.60 6.38
C GLU A 408 -11.71 -0.60 6.74
N GLN A 409 -11.32 -1.42 5.76
CA GLN A 409 -10.33 -2.49 5.92
C GLN A 409 -8.97 -1.94 6.35
N ALA A 410 -8.45 -0.91 5.67
CA ALA A 410 -7.17 -0.31 6.03
C ALA A 410 -7.22 0.42 7.38
N ARG A 411 -8.39 0.91 7.79
CA ARG A 411 -8.61 1.63 9.05
C ARG A 411 -8.39 0.75 10.28
N GLU A 412 -8.43 -0.57 10.16
CA GLU A 412 -8.11 -1.51 11.25
C GLU A 412 -6.66 -1.32 11.76
N GLU A 413 -5.75 -0.78 10.94
CA GLU A 413 -4.35 -0.48 11.32
C GLU A 413 -4.21 0.82 12.15
N LEU A 414 -5.22 1.69 12.14
CA LEU A 414 -5.16 3.02 12.76
C LEU A 414 -4.88 3.03 14.27
N PRO A 415 -5.34 2.07 15.11
CA PRO A 415 -4.98 1.99 16.52
C PRO A 415 -3.49 1.75 16.78
N HIS A 416 -2.76 1.19 15.80
CA HIS A 416 -1.34 0.89 15.89
C HIS A 416 -0.46 2.01 15.31
N LEU A 417 -1.08 3.08 14.80
CA LEU A 417 -0.40 4.19 14.17
C LEU A 417 -0.01 5.25 15.21
N ASP A 418 1.29 5.31 15.52
CA ASP A 418 1.88 6.31 16.40
C ASP A 418 2.74 7.29 15.58
N ILE A 419 2.07 8.32 15.05
CA ILE A 419 2.65 9.45 14.30
C ILE A 419 2.05 10.77 14.84
N PRO A 420 2.76 11.92 14.73
CA PRO A 420 2.27 13.20 15.28
C PRO A 420 0.87 13.60 14.76
N GLU A 421 0.56 13.33 13.50
CA GLU A 421 -0.68 13.71 12.83
C GLU A 421 -1.83 12.69 13.00
N ALA A 422 -1.65 11.61 13.77
CA ALA A 422 -2.61 10.51 13.87
C ALA A 422 -4.02 10.97 14.28
N ALA A 423 -4.12 11.97 15.16
CA ALA A 423 -5.39 12.54 15.59
C ALA A 423 -6.12 13.28 14.45
N THR A 424 -5.39 14.03 13.62
CA THR A 424 -5.95 14.74 12.47
C THR A 424 -6.38 13.76 11.38
N LEU A 425 -5.56 12.74 11.09
CA LEU A 425 -5.93 11.65 10.19
C LEU A 425 -7.21 10.98 10.65
N ARG A 426 -7.34 10.63 11.94
CA ARG A 426 -8.55 10.02 12.49
C ARG A 426 -9.80 10.87 12.25
N ARG A 427 -9.72 12.19 12.47
CA ARG A 427 -10.82 13.13 12.19
C ARG A 427 -11.20 13.16 10.72
N CYS A 428 -10.23 13.21 9.80
CA CYS A 428 -10.49 13.16 8.35
C CYS A 428 -11.26 11.89 7.97
N LEU A 429 -10.84 10.75 8.51
CA LEU A 429 -11.49 9.46 8.26
C LEU A 429 -12.92 9.40 8.83
N ASP A 430 -13.15 9.93 10.03
CA ASP A 430 -14.50 9.99 10.62
C ASP A 430 -15.44 10.92 9.81
N GLN A 431 -14.93 12.04 9.29
CA GLN A 431 -15.69 12.92 8.40
C GLN A 431 -16.08 12.22 7.09
N LEU A 432 -15.16 11.46 6.50
CA LEU A 432 -15.43 10.69 5.27
C LEU A 432 -16.45 9.58 5.46
N ARG A 433 -16.50 8.92 6.63
CA ARG A 433 -17.61 8.03 6.96
C ARG A 433 -18.95 8.74 6.87
N GLY A 434 -19.04 9.97 7.39
CA GLY A 434 -20.24 10.79 7.28
C GLY A 434 -20.61 11.15 5.83
N VAL A 435 -19.60 11.44 4.99
CA VAL A 435 -19.79 11.69 3.55
C VAL A 435 -20.35 10.46 2.85
N TYR A 436 -19.74 9.28 3.06
CA TYR A 436 -20.22 8.02 2.49
C TYR A 436 -21.63 7.67 3.00
N ARG A 437 -21.90 7.81 4.31
CA ARG A 437 -23.22 7.53 4.91
C ARG A 437 -24.32 8.33 4.23
N ARG A 438 -24.12 9.63 4.01
CA ARG A 438 -25.10 10.49 3.34
C ARG A 438 -25.34 10.05 1.89
N TRP A 439 -24.27 9.81 1.13
CA TRP A 439 -24.40 9.33 -0.24
C TRP A 439 -25.15 8.00 -0.33
N ALA A 440 -24.78 7.03 0.51
CA ALA A 440 -25.39 5.71 0.49
C ALA A 440 -26.87 5.75 0.95
N ASP A 441 -27.23 6.64 1.88
CA ASP A 441 -28.62 6.86 2.29
C ASP A 441 -29.45 7.55 1.20
N GLU A 442 -28.90 8.56 0.51
CA GLU A 442 -29.57 9.19 -0.64
C GLU A 442 -29.87 8.18 -1.74
N VAL A 443 -28.89 7.33 -2.09
CA VAL A 443 -29.05 6.25 -3.06
C VAL A 443 -30.13 5.26 -2.62
N ALA A 444 -30.15 4.88 -1.34
CA ALA A 444 -31.16 3.96 -0.81
C ALA A 444 -32.56 4.57 -0.80
N LEU A 445 -32.71 5.85 -0.43
CA LEU A 445 -33.99 6.56 -0.45
C LEU A 445 -34.52 6.69 -1.87
N ALA A 446 -33.66 7.06 -2.84
CA ALA A 446 -34.03 7.14 -4.25
C ALA A 446 -34.46 5.77 -4.81
N TRP A 447 -33.72 4.71 -4.48
CA TRP A 447 -34.05 3.34 -4.86
C TRP A 447 -35.37 2.85 -4.24
N SER A 448 -35.56 3.09 -2.95
CA SER A 448 -36.79 2.76 -2.22
C SER A 448 -38.00 3.48 -2.82
N ALA A 449 -37.87 4.77 -3.13
CA ALA A 449 -38.92 5.55 -3.79
C ALA A 449 -39.22 5.03 -5.20
N LEU A 450 -38.21 4.58 -5.95
CA LEU A 450 -38.40 3.95 -7.27
C LEU A 450 -39.16 2.62 -7.14
N GLY A 451 -38.75 1.75 -6.21
CA GLY A 451 -39.43 0.48 -5.95
C GLY A 451 -40.89 0.65 -5.50
N GLN A 452 -41.22 1.72 -4.78
CA GLN A 452 -42.61 2.03 -4.44
C GLN A 452 -43.45 2.45 -5.66
N ARG A 453 -42.85 3.08 -6.67
CA ARG A 453 -43.55 3.53 -7.89
C ARG A 453 -43.71 2.42 -8.92
N GLU A 454 -42.65 1.63 -9.15
CA GLU A 454 -42.60 0.62 -10.21
C GLU A 454 -42.94 -0.80 -9.70
N GLY A 455 -42.80 -1.03 -8.40
CA GLY A 455 -42.83 -2.36 -7.78
C GLY A 455 -41.42 -2.86 -7.49
N PHE A 456 -41.28 -3.74 -6.49
CA PHE A 456 -39.98 -4.26 -6.06
C PHE A 456 -39.58 -5.58 -6.74
N LEU A 457 -40.49 -6.21 -7.50
CA LEU A 457 -40.22 -7.38 -8.32
C LEU A 457 -39.69 -6.92 -9.69
N PRO A 458 -38.41 -7.18 -10.03
CA PRO A 458 -37.85 -6.71 -11.28
C PRO A 458 -38.30 -7.54 -12.49
N PRO A 459 -38.01 -7.09 -13.73
CA PRO A 459 -38.15 -7.90 -14.93
C PRO A 459 -37.42 -9.24 -14.80
N ALA A 460 -37.92 -10.29 -15.45
CA ALA A 460 -37.39 -11.66 -15.36
C ALA A 460 -35.87 -11.75 -15.59
N SER A 461 -35.33 -10.96 -16.52
CA SER A 461 -33.89 -10.91 -16.81
C SER A 461 -33.02 -10.38 -15.66
N LEU A 462 -33.61 -9.80 -14.62
CA LEU A 462 -32.92 -9.31 -13.43
C LEU A 462 -33.30 -10.09 -12.17
N GLN A 463 -34.21 -11.05 -12.24
CA GLN A 463 -34.64 -11.81 -11.06
C GLN A 463 -33.60 -12.85 -10.65
N GLN A 464 -33.30 -12.94 -9.35
CA GLN A 464 -32.45 -13.99 -8.80
C GLN A 464 -33.04 -15.39 -9.04
N ARG A 465 -34.36 -15.56 -8.93
CA ARG A 465 -35.04 -16.85 -9.06
C ARG A 465 -34.93 -17.53 -10.44
N THR A 466 -34.50 -16.81 -11.47
CA THR A 466 -34.32 -17.36 -12.83
C THR A 466 -32.88 -17.80 -13.11
N LEU A 467 -31.93 -17.45 -12.24
CA LEU A 467 -30.49 -17.59 -12.49
C LEU A 467 -30.08 -19.02 -12.85
N PHE A 468 -30.60 -20.00 -12.11
CA PHE A 468 -30.30 -21.41 -12.38
C PHE A 468 -30.75 -21.84 -13.78
N GLU A 469 -31.97 -21.47 -14.17
CA GLU A 469 -32.53 -21.81 -15.49
C GLU A 469 -31.83 -21.06 -16.63
N ASP A 470 -31.54 -19.78 -16.43
CA ASP A 470 -30.95 -18.92 -17.46
C ASP A 470 -29.46 -19.21 -17.69
N LEU A 471 -28.71 -19.56 -16.63
CA LEU A 471 -27.25 -19.58 -16.68
C LEU A 471 -26.64 -20.95 -16.43
N VAL A 472 -27.23 -21.78 -15.57
CA VAL A 472 -26.65 -23.08 -15.23
C VAL A 472 -27.13 -24.15 -16.21
N VAL A 473 -28.44 -24.25 -16.46
CA VAL A 473 -29.02 -25.29 -17.34
C VAL A 473 -28.42 -25.29 -18.75
N PRO A 474 -28.24 -24.16 -19.46
CA PRO A 474 -27.65 -24.19 -20.80
C PRO A 474 -26.18 -24.62 -20.79
N ARG A 475 -25.44 -24.32 -19.71
CA ARG A 475 -24.00 -24.60 -19.61
C ARG A 475 -23.70 -26.06 -19.31
N VAL A 476 -24.56 -26.73 -18.54
CA VAL A 476 -24.41 -28.17 -18.23
C VAL A 476 -24.67 -29.07 -19.44
N ASP A 477 -25.34 -28.59 -20.48
CA ASP A 477 -25.48 -29.28 -21.76
C ASP A 477 -24.17 -29.25 -22.56
N GLU A 478 -23.35 -28.21 -22.37
CA GLU A 478 -22.05 -28.10 -23.04
C GLU A 478 -20.88 -28.75 -22.27
N GLY A 479 -21.12 -29.20 -21.04
CA GLY A 479 -20.17 -29.94 -20.20
C GLY A 479 -20.16 -29.53 -18.72
N LEU A 480 -19.27 -30.14 -17.95
CA LEU A 480 -19.19 -29.96 -16.49
C LEU A 480 -19.10 -28.47 -16.10
N THR A 481 -20.08 -28.03 -15.30
CA THR A 481 -20.23 -26.64 -14.86
C THR A 481 -20.19 -26.55 -13.34
N ALA A 482 -19.38 -25.64 -12.79
CA ALA A 482 -19.43 -25.30 -11.38
C ALA A 482 -20.42 -24.15 -11.14
N TYR A 483 -21.34 -24.38 -10.22
CA TYR A 483 -22.26 -23.36 -9.72
C TYR A 483 -21.86 -22.99 -8.30
N VAL A 484 -21.27 -21.80 -8.14
CA VAL A 484 -20.67 -21.33 -6.90
C VAL A 484 -21.59 -20.29 -6.27
N MET A 485 -22.19 -20.65 -5.14
CA MET A 485 -23.10 -19.81 -4.35
C MET A 485 -22.33 -19.22 -3.17
N VAL A 486 -22.22 -17.89 -3.13
CA VAL A 486 -21.50 -17.16 -2.09
C VAL A 486 -22.49 -16.43 -1.18
N ASP A 487 -22.40 -16.71 0.12
CA ASP A 487 -23.23 -16.09 1.15
C ASP A 487 -22.75 -14.67 1.42
N ALA A 488 -23.61 -13.69 1.14
CA ALA A 488 -23.37 -12.26 1.30
C ALA A 488 -22.24 -11.66 0.42
N LEU A 489 -22.25 -11.88 -0.90
CA LEU A 489 -21.28 -11.26 -1.83
C LEU A 489 -21.85 -10.02 -2.54
N ARG A 490 -21.26 -8.85 -2.27
CA ARG A 490 -21.65 -7.58 -2.92
C ARG A 490 -21.17 -7.50 -4.37
N PHE A 491 -21.87 -6.70 -5.19
CA PHE A 491 -21.49 -6.51 -6.59
C PHE A 491 -20.03 -6.04 -6.78
N GLU A 492 -19.56 -5.08 -5.98
CA GLU A 492 -18.18 -4.60 -6.07
C GLU A 492 -17.13 -5.68 -5.76
N MET A 493 -17.44 -6.61 -4.84
CA MET A 493 -16.59 -7.76 -4.55
C MET A 493 -16.58 -8.75 -5.71
N GLY A 494 -17.73 -8.94 -6.37
CA GLY A 494 -17.84 -9.71 -7.60
C GLY A 494 -17.05 -9.10 -8.76
N GLN A 495 -16.99 -7.77 -8.86
CA GLN A 495 -16.10 -7.07 -9.79
C GLN A 495 -14.63 -7.36 -9.47
N GLU A 496 -14.19 -7.30 -8.21
CA GLU A 496 -12.80 -7.64 -7.86
C GLU A 496 -12.45 -9.08 -8.25
N LEU A 497 -13.36 -10.02 -7.98
CA LEU A 497 -13.19 -11.41 -8.39
C LEU A 497 -13.06 -11.49 -9.92
N ALA A 498 -14.00 -10.89 -10.67
CA ALA A 498 -13.98 -10.91 -12.13
C ALA A 498 -12.68 -10.33 -12.72
N ASP A 499 -12.22 -9.18 -12.21
CA ASP A 499 -10.96 -8.55 -12.62
C ASP A 499 -9.78 -9.50 -12.39
N SER A 500 -9.71 -10.11 -11.19
CA SER A 500 -8.63 -11.05 -10.84
C SER A 500 -8.61 -12.32 -11.71
N LEU A 501 -9.76 -12.74 -12.24
CA LEU A 501 -9.88 -13.89 -13.13
C LEU A 501 -9.47 -13.53 -14.57
N ARG A 502 -9.77 -12.30 -15.04
CA ARG A 502 -9.38 -11.82 -16.38
C ARG A 502 -7.86 -11.75 -16.56
N ASP A 503 -7.12 -11.45 -15.49
CA ASP A 503 -5.66 -11.35 -15.50
C ASP A 503 -4.95 -12.66 -15.90
N THR A 504 -5.64 -13.81 -15.84
CA THR A 504 -5.06 -15.13 -16.15
C THR A 504 -4.97 -15.49 -17.63
N ARG A 505 -5.34 -14.57 -18.56
CA ARG A 505 -5.26 -14.65 -20.04
C ARG A 505 -5.88 -15.87 -20.74
N THR A 506 -6.47 -16.81 -20.00
CA THR A 506 -6.97 -18.10 -20.52
C THR A 506 -8.49 -18.24 -20.44
N ALA A 507 -9.15 -17.30 -19.75
CA ALA A 507 -10.57 -17.35 -19.43
C ALA A 507 -11.35 -16.20 -20.08
N ASP A 508 -12.53 -16.52 -20.61
CA ASP A 508 -13.55 -15.57 -21.01
C ASP A 508 -14.42 -15.26 -19.78
N VAL A 509 -14.40 -14.02 -19.28
CA VAL A 509 -15.01 -13.63 -17.99
C VAL A 509 -16.00 -12.49 -18.20
N GLU A 510 -17.27 -12.80 -17.98
CA GLU A 510 -18.39 -11.85 -18.03
C GLU A 510 -18.91 -11.58 -16.62
N LEU A 511 -19.16 -10.31 -16.29
CA LEU A 511 -19.83 -9.91 -15.07
C LEU A 511 -21.16 -9.25 -15.43
N THR A 512 -22.24 -9.76 -14.85
CA THR A 512 -23.58 -9.15 -14.91
C THR A 512 -24.17 -9.06 -13.49
N ALA A 513 -25.39 -8.56 -13.37
CA ALA A 513 -26.09 -8.45 -12.11
C ALA A 513 -27.46 -9.13 -12.12
N ARG A 514 -27.90 -9.54 -10.94
CA ARG A 514 -29.29 -9.88 -10.61
C ARG A 514 -29.70 -9.11 -9.35
N LEU A 515 -31.00 -9.04 -9.08
CA LEU A 515 -31.54 -8.52 -7.84
C LEU A 515 -31.93 -9.68 -6.93
N ALA A 516 -31.37 -9.69 -5.72
CA ALA A 516 -31.75 -10.59 -4.66
C ALA A 516 -33.24 -10.44 -4.30
N GLU A 517 -33.82 -11.58 -3.94
CA GLU A 517 -35.18 -11.68 -3.42
C GLU A 517 -35.33 -10.95 -2.07
N LEU A 518 -36.55 -10.47 -1.78
CA LEU A 518 -36.86 -9.76 -0.53
C LEU A 518 -37.59 -10.65 0.48
N PRO A 519 -37.31 -10.52 1.79
CA PRO A 519 -36.18 -9.79 2.38
C PRO A 519 -34.83 -10.42 1.98
N THR A 520 -33.75 -9.63 1.89
CA THR A 520 -32.41 -10.10 1.50
C THR A 520 -31.71 -10.84 2.66
N ILE A 521 -32.28 -11.97 3.04
CA ILE A 521 -31.76 -12.88 4.07
C ILE A 521 -31.39 -14.21 3.44
N THR A 522 -30.44 -14.92 4.06
CA THR A 522 -29.89 -16.17 3.55
C THR A 522 -30.97 -17.22 3.27
N GLU A 523 -31.97 -17.36 4.14
CA GLU A 523 -33.05 -18.34 3.98
C GLU A 523 -33.94 -18.07 2.76
N VAL A 524 -33.99 -16.83 2.27
CA VAL A 524 -34.72 -16.45 1.07
C VAL A 524 -33.79 -16.54 -0.14
N GLY A 525 -32.68 -15.82 -0.12
CA GLY A 525 -31.77 -15.70 -1.26
C GLY A 525 -31.18 -17.04 -1.68
N MET A 526 -30.61 -17.81 -0.74
CA MET A 526 -29.96 -19.09 -1.09
C MET A 526 -30.96 -20.10 -1.65
N ASN A 527 -32.19 -20.10 -1.13
CA ASN A 527 -33.22 -21.03 -1.60
C ASN A 527 -33.78 -20.59 -2.98
N ALA A 528 -33.76 -19.30 -3.30
CA ALA A 528 -34.13 -18.79 -4.63
C ALA A 528 -33.09 -19.11 -5.71
N LEU A 529 -31.83 -19.40 -5.34
CA LEU A 529 -30.78 -19.84 -6.25
C LEU A 529 -30.93 -21.29 -6.75
N ALA A 530 -31.83 -22.07 -6.16
CA ALA A 530 -32.24 -23.39 -6.63
C ALA A 530 -33.38 -23.28 -7.66
N PRO A 531 -33.68 -24.33 -8.46
CA PRO A 531 -34.76 -24.31 -9.46
C PRO A 531 -36.15 -24.41 -8.81
N VAL A 532 -36.53 -23.36 -8.07
CA VAL A 532 -37.77 -23.28 -7.28
C VAL A 532 -38.86 -22.46 -7.95
N ALA A 533 -38.52 -21.66 -8.96
CA ALA A 533 -39.48 -20.86 -9.70
C ALA A 533 -40.30 -21.69 -10.70
N ARG A 534 -41.59 -21.36 -10.79
CA ARG A 534 -42.53 -21.88 -11.79
C ARG A 534 -43.35 -20.71 -12.32
N ASP A 535 -43.35 -20.53 -13.65
CA ASP A 535 -44.05 -19.44 -14.33
C ASP A 535 -43.74 -18.04 -13.74
N GLY A 536 -42.47 -17.83 -13.34
CA GLY A 536 -42.00 -16.57 -12.74
C GLY A 536 -42.35 -16.38 -11.26
N LYS A 537 -43.01 -17.34 -10.62
CA LYS A 537 -43.47 -17.24 -9.23
C LYS A 537 -42.76 -18.21 -8.29
N LEU A 538 -42.76 -17.87 -7.00
CA LEU A 538 -42.24 -18.71 -5.92
C LEU A 538 -43.39 -19.13 -5.00
N THR A 539 -43.57 -20.44 -4.77
CA THR A 539 -44.52 -20.94 -3.79
C THR A 539 -43.86 -20.96 -2.41
N VAL A 540 -44.28 -20.07 -1.51
CA VAL A 540 -43.62 -19.82 -0.23
C VAL A 540 -44.28 -20.62 0.90
N ASP A 541 -43.47 -21.31 1.69
CA ASP A 541 -43.90 -21.94 2.95
C ASP A 541 -43.72 -20.93 4.08
N TYR A 542 -44.78 -20.17 4.41
CA TYR A 542 -44.75 -19.12 5.42
C TYR A 542 -45.54 -19.53 6.67
N LYS A 543 -44.91 -19.48 7.83
CA LYS A 543 -45.52 -19.83 9.12
C LYS A 543 -44.95 -19.01 10.26
N ASP A 544 -45.81 -18.59 11.19
CA ASP A 544 -45.43 -17.91 12.45
C ASP A 544 -44.46 -16.73 12.26
N GLY A 545 -44.69 -15.89 11.25
CA GLY A 545 -43.85 -14.73 11.00
C GLY A 545 -42.51 -15.04 10.32
N LYS A 546 -42.36 -16.23 9.72
CA LYS A 546 -41.10 -16.70 9.11
C LYS A 546 -41.35 -17.37 7.77
N ILE A 547 -40.43 -17.12 6.83
CA ILE A 547 -40.32 -17.87 5.59
C ILE A 547 -39.49 -19.12 5.89
N LEU A 548 -40.09 -20.31 5.74
CA LEU A 548 -39.44 -21.59 6.01
C LEU A 548 -38.75 -22.17 4.77
N GLY A 549 -38.96 -21.58 3.59
CA GLY A 549 -38.41 -22.02 2.31
C GLY A 549 -39.43 -21.97 1.17
N PHE A 550 -39.09 -22.60 0.05
CA PHE A 550 -39.94 -22.65 -1.15
C PHE A 550 -40.39 -24.07 -1.49
N ARG A 551 -41.58 -24.22 -2.06
CA ARG A 551 -42.15 -25.52 -2.45
C ARG A 551 -41.95 -25.80 -3.94
N VAL A 552 -41.44 -26.99 -4.25
CA VAL A 552 -41.36 -27.54 -5.62
C VAL A 552 -42.03 -28.91 -5.61
N GLY A 553 -43.27 -28.96 -6.09
CA GLY A 553 -44.13 -30.13 -5.88
C GLY A 553 -44.24 -30.46 -4.39
N ASN A 554 -43.83 -31.67 -4.00
CA ASN A 554 -43.86 -32.11 -2.60
C ASN A 554 -42.57 -31.77 -1.81
N LEU A 555 -41.51 -31.29 -2.47
CA LEU A 555 -40.25 -30.93 -1.82
C LEU A 555 -40.32 -29.49 -1.26
N ARG A 556 -39.91 -29.31 0.00
CA ARG A 556 -39.60 -28.00 0.57
C ARG A 556 -38.08 -27.75 0.47
N VAL A 557 -37.70 -26.70 -0.22
CA VAL A 557 -36.32 -26.23 -0.38
C VAL A 557 -36.07 -25.18 0.70
N ASP A 558 -35.33 -25.60 1.73
CA ASP A 558 -35.11 -24.87 2.98
C ASP A 558 -33.65 -24.91 3.47
N GLY A 559 -32.77 -25.64 2.77
CA GLY A 559 -31.37 -25.77 3.18
C GLY A 559 -30.49 -26.46 2.14
N PRO A 560 -29.18 -26.63 2.43
CA PRO A 560 -28.19 -27.09 1.45
C PRO A 560 -28.53 -28.43 0.78
N GLU A 561 -29.04 -29.41 1.53
CA GLU A 561 -29.39 -30.73 0.97
C GLU A 561 -30.67 -30.69 0.13
N THR A 562 -31.68 -29.92 0.55
CA THR A 562 -32.94 -29.80 -0.20
C THR A 562 -32.74 -28.97 -1.47
N ARG A 563 -31.85 -27.95 -1.46
CA ARG A 563 -31.35 -27.24 -2.65
C ARG A 563 -30.64 -28.17 -3.62
N ARG A 564 -29.66 -28.96 -3.11
CA ARG A 564 -28.93 -29.95 -3.92
C ARG A 564 -29.89 -30.95 -4.56
N ARG A 565 -30.91 -31.41 -3.82
CA ARG A 565 -31.94 -32.33 -4.36
C ARG A 565 -32.76 -31.68 -5.46
N ALA A 566 -33.22 -30.44 -5.28
CA ALA A 566 -33.96 -29.71 -6.32
C ALA A 566 -33.13 -29.54 -7.60
N ILE A 567 -31.83 -29.20 -7.46
CA ILE A 567 -30.89 -29.09 -8.59
C ILE A 567 -30.70 -30.45 -9.27
N HIS A 568 -30.42 -31.49 -8.49
CA HIS A 568 -30.25 -32.86 -8.98
C HIS A 568 -31.46 -33.33 -9.79
N ASP A 569 -32.66 -33.16 -9.25
CA ASP A 569 -33.91 -33.59 -9.90
C ASP A 569 -34.17 -32.78 -11.18
N ARG A 570 -33.88 -31.47 -11.17
CA ARG A 570 -33.99 -30.60 -12.35
C ARG A 570 -33.01 -30.96 -13.46
N LEU A 571 -31.86 -31.54 -13.12
CA LEU A 571 -30.82 -31.99 -14.05
C LEU A 571 -31.01 -33.44 -14.51
N GLY A 572 -32.18 -34.04 -14.31
CA GLY A 572 -32.51 -35.40 -14.78
C GLY A 572 -32.04 -36.53 -13.86
N GLY A 573 -31.65 -36.22 -12.62
CA GLY A 573 -31.23 -37.22 -11.63
C GLY A 573 -29.79 -37.70 -11.77
N GLU A 574 -28.96 -36.94 -12.48
CA GLU A 574 -27.52 -37.23 -12.60
C GLU A 574 -26.71 -36.75 -11.40
N ALA A 575 -25.48 -37.25 -11.25
CA ALA A 575 -24.62 -36.89 -10.12
C ALA A 575 -24.42 -35.37 -10.03
N CYS A 576 -24.79 -34.79 -8.89
CA CYS A 576 -24.59 -33.38 -8.58
C CYS A 576 -23.93 -33.26 -7.18
N PRO A 577 -22.59 -33.32 -7.12
CA PRO A 577 -21.84 -33.17 -5.89
C PRO A 577 -22.06 -31.79 -5.27
N LYS A 578 -22.14 -31.76 -3.94
CA LYS A 578 -22.14 -30.53 -3.13
C LYS A 578 -20.83 -30.49 -2.36
N LEU A 579 -20.09 -29.40 -2.50
CA LEU A 579 -18.84 -29.15 -1.79
C LEU A 579 -18.89 -27.80 -1.08
N SER A 580 -18.17 -27.63 0.02
CA SER A 580 -17.86 -26.30 0.54
C SER A 580 -16.66 -25.70 -0.19
N LEU A 581 -16.49 -24.38 -0.10
CA LEU A 581 -15.33 -23.68 -0.64
C LEU A 581 -14.03 -24.20 -0.01
N GLU A 582 -14.04 -24.44 1.30
CA GLU A 582 -12.94 -25.03 2.07
C GLU A 582 -12.57 -26.42 1.52
N GLU A 583 -13.55 -27.32 1.37
CA GLU A 583 -13.34 -28.67 0.85
C GLU A 583 -12.73 -28.66 -0.56
N VAL A 584 -13.10 -27.70 -1.42
CA VAL A 584 -12.50 -27.56 -2.74
C VAL A 584 -11.03 -27.13 -2.64
N CYS A 585 -10.72 -26.16 -1.78
CA CYS A 585 -9.36 -25.64 -1.61
C CYS A 585 -8.40 -26.65 -0.97
N GLU A 586 -8.92 -27.54 -0.11
CA GLU A 586 -8.15 -28.57 0.58
C GLU A 586 -7.83 -29.79 -0.29
N ARG A 587 -8.53 -29.97 -1.42
CA ARG A 587 -8.32 -31.13 -2.31
C ARG A 587 -7.40 -30.78 -3.47
N ASP A 588 -6.66 -31.78 -3.94
CA ASP A 588 -5.95 -31.69 -5.21
C ASP A 588 -6.89 -31.92 -6.40
N ALA A 589 -6.43 -31.51 -7.59
CA ALA A 589 -7.20 -31.63 -8.83
C ALA A 589 -7.54 -33.09 -9.20
N ALA A 590 -6.71 -34.08 -8.83
CA ALA A 590 -6.96 -35.48 -9.16
C ALA A 590 -8.09 -36.08 -8.30
N SER A 591 -8.08 -35.79 -7.01
CA SER A 591 -9.12 -36.13 -6.04
C SER A 591 -10.45 -35.50 -6.44
N LEU A 592 -10.45 -34.21 -6.81
CA LEU A 592 -11.66 -33.54 -7.30
C LEU A 592 -12.14 -34.15 -8.61
N ARG A 593 -11.26 -34.40 -9.58
CA ARG A 593 -11.64 -35.06 -10.85
C ARG A 593 -12.34 -36.39 -10.60
N LYS A 594 -11.84 -37.20 -9.65
CA LYS A 594 -12.49 -38.45 -9.24
C LYS A 594 -13.88 -38.19 -8.65
N ALA A 595 -14.04 -37.22 -7.75
CA ALA A 595 -15.33 -36.87 -7.15
C ALA A 595 -16.37 -36.33 -8.14
N LEU A 596 -15.90 -35.67 -9.21
CA LEU A 596 -16.74 -35.07 -10.24
C LEU A 596 -17.03 -36.03 -11.41
N THR A 597 -16.61 -37.29 -11.30
CA THR A 597 -16.85 -38.31 -12.33
C THR A 597 -18.34 -38.48 -12.58
N ARG A 598 -18.77 -38.38 -13.86
CA ARG A 598 -20.18 -38.42 -14.30
C ARG A 598 -21.06 -37.28 -13.77
N ALA A 599 -20.50 -36.26 -13.15
CA ALA A 599 -21.26 -35.08 -12.77
C ALA A 599 -21.45 -34.16 -13.98
N ARG A 600 -22.64 -33.58 -14.12
CA ARG A 600 -22.91 -32.47 -15.06
C ARG A 600 -22.72 -31.12 -14.42
N ALA A 601 -22.99 -31.03 -13.12
CA ALA A 601 -22.79 -29.83 -12.32
C ALA A 601 -22.17 -30.18 -10.96
N VAL A 602 -21.37 -29.26 -10.43
CA VAL A 602 -20.95 -29.25 -9.02
C VAL A 602 -21.45 -27.98 -8.36
N VAL A 603 -22.09 -28.11 -7.20
CA VAL A 603 -22.51 -26.98 -6.38
C VAL A 603 -21.44 -26.73 -5.32
N VAL A 604 -20.92 -25.51 -5.28
CA VAL A 604 -19.94 -25.07 -4.28
C VAL A 604 -20.58 -23.98 -3.43
N HIS A 605 -20.57 -24.13 -2.11
CA HIS A 605 -21.07 -23.12 -1.17
C HIS A 605 -19.91 -22.41 -0.47
N ALA A 606 -19.96 -21.09 -0.42
CA ALA A 606 -19.00 -20.25 0.29
C ALA A 606 -19.73 -19.42 1.34
N GLU A 607 -19.57 -19.75 2.61
CA GLU A 607 -20.30 -19.12 3.73
C GLU A 607 -19.41 -18.14 4.54
N GLY A 608 -18.16 -17.93 4.10
CA GLY A 608 -17.14 -17.26 4.90
C GLY A 608 -17.39 -15.78 5.14
N ILE A 609 -17.97 -15.06 4.17
CA ILE A 609 -18.21 -13.61 4.27
C ILE A 609 -19.32 -13.33 5.29
N ASP A 610 -20.49 -13.93 5.10
CA ASP A 610 -21.62 -13.76 6.03
C ASP A 610 -21.25 -14.19 7.45
N LYS A 611 -20.68 -15.40 7.63
CA LYS A 611 -20.23 -15.88 8.95
C LYS A 611 -19.25 -14.92 9.64
N ALA A 612 -18.33 -14.31 8.89
CA ALA A 612 -17.37 -13.36 9.44
C ALA A 612 -18.03 -12.03 9.82
N GLY A 613 -18.91 -11.50 8.96
CA GLY A 613 -19.70 -10.31 9.23
C GLY A 613 -20.60 -10.47 10.45
N GLU A 614 -21.31 -11.59 10.54
CA GLU A 614 -22.21 -11.94 11.64
C GLU A 614 -21.50 -12.07 12.99
N LYS A 615 -20.26 -12.59 12.98
CA LYS A 615 -19.42 -12.75 14.18
C LYS A 615 -18.58 -11.52 14.52
N GLY A 616 -18.48 -10.52 13.62
CA GLY A 616 -17.66 -9.33 13.81
C GLY A 616 -16.15 -9.62 13.83
N VAL A 617 -15.69 -10.54 12.99
CA VAL A 617 -14.28 -11.01 12.96
C VAL A 617 -13.34 -10.04 12.19
N GLY A 618 -13.85 -8.89 11.75
CA GLY A 618 -13.11 -7.89 10.98
C GLY A 618 -13.25 -8.06 9.47
N LEU A 619 -13.02 -6.98 8.72
CA LEU A 619 -13.24 -6.92 7.27
C LEU A 619 -12.09 -7.55 6.47
N ALA A 620 -10.94 -7.81 7.10
CA ALA A 620 -9.80 -8.50 6.49
C ALA A 620 -10.16 -9.91 5.97
N VAL A 621 -11.15 -10.57 6.59
CA VAL A 621 -11.62 -11.90 6.16
C VAL A 621 -12.18 -11.89 4.74
N PHE A 622 -12.81 -10.80 4.30
CA PHE A 622 -13.50 -10.73 3.01
C PHE A 622 -12.54 -10.94 1.84
N GLU A 623 -11.35 -10.37 1.95
CA GLU A 623 -10.30 -10.49 0.94
C GLU A 623 -9.74 -11.93 0.88
N ARG A 624 -9.61 -12.60 2.04
CA ARG A 624 -9.23 -14.01 2.11
C ARG A 624 -10.27 -14.92 1.44
N GLU A 625 -11.55 -14.62 1.61
CA GLU A 625 -12.62 -15.37 0.93
C GLU A 625 -12.59 -15.17 -0.60
N LEU A 626 -12.31 -13.95 -1.09
CA LEU A 626 -12.10 -13.72 -2.52
C LEU A 626 -10.89 -14.50 -3.08
N GLN A 627 -9.79 -14.58 -2.32
CA GLN A 627 -8.64 -15.41 -2.68
C GLN A 627 -8.99 -16.90 -2.74
N LYS A 628 -9.74 -17.42 -1.76
CA LYS A 628 -10.21 -18.80 -1.77
C LYS A 628 -11.10 -19.07 -2.99
N LEU A 629 -11.98 -18.14 -3.38
CA LEU A 629 -12.79 -18.30 -4.60
C LEU A 629 -11.91 -18.42 -5.85
N ARG A 630 -10.86 -17.57 -5.97
CA ARG A 630 -9.87 -17.70 -7.05
C ARG A 630 -9.12 -19.03 -6.98
N ALA A 631 -8.74 -19.49 -5.79
CA ALA A 631 -8.07 -20.76 -5.58
C ALA A 631 -8.94 -21.94 -6.03
N ALA A 632 -10.18 -21.97 -5.57
CA ALA A 632 -11.16 -22.99 -5.91
C ALA A 632 -11.44 -23.03 -7.41
N TRP A 633 -11.57 -21.86 -8.06
CA TRP A 633 -11.68 -21.76 -9.51
C TRP A 633 -10.50 -22.44 -10.23
N ARG A 634 -9.25 -22.15 -9.84
CA ARG A 634 -8.06 -22.75 -10.46
C ARG A 634 -8.05 -24.28 -10.31
N VAL A 635 -8.26 -24.79 -9.09
CA VAL A 635 -8.19 -26.24 -8.84
C VAL A 635 -9.35 -26.99 -9.52
N LEU A 636 -10.56 -26.41 -9.55
CA LEU A 636 -11.69 -26.99 -10.29
C LEU A 636 -11.45 -26.98 -11.80
N TYR A 637 -10.82 -25.93 -12.33
CA TYR A 637 -10.45 -25.87 -13.74
C TYR A 637 -9.48 -27.01 -14.10
N GLU A 638 -8.46 -27.21 -13.27
CA GLU A 638 -7.54 -28.35 -13.41
C GLU A 638 -8.24 -29.70 -13.25
N ALA A 639 -9.26 -29.80 -12.38
CA ALA A 639 -10.08 -31.00 -12.23
C ALA A 639 -10.98 -31.28 -13.45
N GLY A 640 -11.07 -30.35 -14.41
CA GLY A 640 -11.79 -30.51 -15.68
C GLY A 640 -13.05 -29.63 -15.81
N VAL A 641 -13.33 -28.75 -14.85
CA VAL A 641 -14.46 -27.81 -14.91
C VAL A 641 -14.11 -26.65 -15.85
N LYS A 642 -14.78 -26.53 -16.99
CA LYS A 642 -14.50 -25.44 -17.95
C LYS A 642 -15.43 -24.23 -17.83
N ARG A 643 -16.53 -24.38 -17.10
CA ARG A 643 -17.59 -23.38 -16.98
C ARG A 643 -17.89 -23.10 -15.53
N PHE A 644 -17.99 -21.83 -15.18
CA PHE A 644 -18.29 -21.40 -13.82
C PHE A 644 -19.37 -20.35 -13.85
N VAL A 645 -20.24 -20.40 -12.84
CA VAL A 645 -21.18 -19.33 -12.51
C VAL A 645 -21.00 -19.04 -11.02
N PHE A 646 -20.39 -17.90 -10.70
CA PHE A 646 -20.31 -17.39 -9.33
C PHE A 646 -21.45 -16.40 -9.13
N THR A 647 -22.20 -16.56 -8.04
CA THR A 647 -23.30 -15.65 -7.68
C THR A 647 -23.45 -15.55 -6.18
N ALA A 648 -24.24 -14.57 -5.74
CA ALA A 648 -24.62 -14.39 -4.35
C ALA A 648 -26.10 -14.66 -4.09
N ASP A 649 -26.44 -14.88 -2.82
CA ASP A 649 -27.81 -14.86 -2.33
C ASP A 649 -28.29 -13.44 -1.99
N HIS A 650 -27.43 -12.63 -1.39
CA HIS A 650 -27.60 -11.21 -1.13
C HIS A 650 -26.23 -10.51 -1.00
N GLY A 651 -26.26 -9.19 -0.86
CA GLY A 651 -25.16 -8.39 -0.35
C GLY A 651 -25.39 -7.94 1.09
N PHE A 652 -24.76 -6.86 1.50
CA PHE A 652 -24.84 -6.33 2.87
C PHE A 652 -24.52 -4.84 2.92
N ALA A 653 -25.00 -4.16 3.96
CA ALA A 653 -24.61 -2.81 4.31
C ALA A 653 -23.59 -2.80 5.45
N LEU A 654 -22.61 -1.90 5.36
CA LEU A 654 -21.59 -1.68 6.39
C LEU A 654 -21.91 -0.42 7.21
N HIS A 655 -21.87 -0.58 8.52
CA HIS A 655 -22.13 0.45 9.52
C HIS A 655 -20.94 0.65 10.44
N ASP A 656 -20.92 1.82 11.06
CA ASP A 656 -19.94 2.21 12.04
C ASP A 656 -20.61 2.96 13.19
N VAL A 657 -19.94 3.03 14.33
CA VAL A 657 -20.48 3.66 15.54
C VAL A 657 -20.63 5.18 15.44
N VAL A 658 -19.96 5.84 14.50
CA VAL A 658 -19.91 7.31 14.40
C VAL A 658 -21.12 7.84 13.62
N THR A 659 -21.52 7.15 12.55
CA THR A 659 -22.54 7.65 11.62
C THR A 659 -23.90 6.97 11.71
N ARG A 660 -24.03 5.94 12.56
CA ARG A 660 -25.26 5.14 12.67
C ARG A 660 -26.42 5.95 13.24
N VAL A 661 -27.61 5.76 12.65
CA VAL A 661 -28.87 6.25 13.18
C VAL A 661 -29.76 5.07 13.57
N ALA A 662 -30.43 5.17 14.72
CA ALA A 662 -31.39 4.17 15.18
C ALA A 662 -32.77 4.45 14.56
N VAL A 663 -33.34 3.49 13.82
CA VAL A 663 -34.69 3.61 13.24
C VAL A 663 -35.69 2.86 14.12
N SER A 664 -36.58 3.57 14.82
CA SER A 664 -37.56 2.91 15.68
C SER A 664 -38.70 2.26 14.88
N HIS A 665 -39.10 1.05 15.25
CA HIS A 665 -40.30 0.39 14.74
C HIS A 665 -40.97 -0.42 15.85
N GLY A 666 -42.24 -0.14 16.11
CA GLY A 666 -43.06 -0.95 17.03
C GLY A 666 -42.36 -1.29 18.35
N LYS A 667 -42.43 -2.55 18.76
CA LYS A 667 -41.62 -3.07 19.87
C LYS A 667 -40.24 -3.48 19.36
N LEU A 668 -39.20 -3.30 20.18
CA LEU A 668 -37.81 -3.67 19.84
C LEU A 668 -37.60 -5.14 19.45
N THR A 669 -38.55 -6.02 19.79
CA THR A 669 -38.54 -7.45 19.45
C THR A 669 -39.16 -7.78 18.10
N ASP A 670 -39.94 -6.86 17.52
CA ASP A 670 -40.67 -7.12 16.28
C ASP A 670 -39.72 -7.15 15.07
N PRO A 671 -38.78 -6.20 14.90
CA PRO A 671 -37.90 -6.17 13.74
C PRO A 671 -36.79 -7.23 13.75
N GLN A 672 -36.49 -7.77 12.58
CA GLN A 672 -35.30 -8.57 12.30
C GLN A 672 -34.26 -7.72 11.56
N ARG A 673 -33.64 -6.81 12.32
CA ARG A 673 -32.65 -5.81 11.84
C ARG A 673 -33.23 -4.90 10.76
N ARG A 674 -33.26 -5.33 9.50
CA ARG A 674 -33.63 -4.48 8.36
C ARG A 674 -35.03 -4.73 7.83
N HIS A 675 -35.77 -5.68 8.39
CA HIS A 675 -37.15 -5.93 7.99
C HIS A 675 -38.03 -6.30 9.18
N VAL A 676 -39.34 -6.21 8.98
CA VAL A 676 -40.36 -6.74 9.88
C VAL A 676 -41.51 -7.34 9.06
N PHE A 677 -42.02 -8.50 9.48
CA PHE A 677 -43.20 -9.10 8.86
C PHE A 677 -44.46 -8.62 9.57
N LEU A 678 -45.44 -8.19 8.78
CA LEU A 678 -46.71 -7.62 9.21
C LEU A 678 -47.87 -8.42 8.60
N ALA A 679 -48.97 -8.52 9.35
CA ALA A 679 -50.20 -9.14 8.85
C ALA A 679 -50.95 -8.24 7.84
N HIS A 680 -50.78 -6.93 7.95
CA HIS A 680 -51.43 -5.92 7.12
C HIS A 680 -50.43 -4.85 6.72
N ARG A 681 -50.68 -4.21 5.57
CA ARG A 681 -49.91 -3.06 5.12
C ARG A 681 -49.94 -1.96 6.19
N ARG A 682 -48.78 -1.36 6.42
CA ARG A 682 -48.64 -0.15 7.24
C ARG A 682 -47.82 0.87 6.47
N ASP A 683 -48.37 2.05 6.28
CA ASP A 683 -47.65 3.17 5.70
C ASP A 683 -47.09 4.02 6.86
N GLN A 684 -45.80 3.81 7.15
CA GLN A 684 -45.06 4.55 8.17
C GLN A 684 -44.00 5.42 7.50
N ALA A 685 -43.85 6.66 7.96
CA ALA A 685 -42.83 7.57 7.43
C ALA A 685 -41.43 6.99 7.64
N GLY A 686 -40.57 7.08 6.61
CA GLY A 686 -39.22 6.52 6.63
C GLY A 686 -39.14 5.01 6.39
N GLU A 687 -40.27 4.35 6.09
CA GLU A 687 -40.33 2.92 5.77
C GLU A 687 -40.95 2.68 4.38
N VAL A 688 -40.58 1.55 3.78
CA VAL A 688 -41.24 0.99 2.60
C VAL A 688 -41.88 -0.35 2.95
N CYS A 689 -43.12 -0.56 2.51
CA CYS A 689 -43.89 -1.77 2.80
C CYS A 689 -44.27 -2.48 1.50
N VAL A 690 -44.01 -3.79 1.42
CA VAL A 690 -44.19 -4.61 0.21
C VAL A 690 -44.99 -5.87 0.54
N GLY A 691 -46.03 -6.18 -0.23
CA GLY A 691 -46.82 -7.38 -0.06
C GLY A 691 -46.14 -8.62 -0.65
N ALA A 692 -46.37 -9.80 -0.07
CA ALA A 692 -45.89 -11.07 -0.64
C ALA A 692 -46.35 -11.25 -2.10
N SER A 693 -47.61 -10.88 -2.41
CA SER A 693 -48.14 -10.92 -3.78
C SER A 693 -47.35 -10.04 -4.76
N ASP A 694 -46.86 -8.88 -4.30
CA ASP A 694 -46.12 -7.93 -5.14
C ASP A 694 -44.71 -8.44 -5.46
N LEU A 695 -44.20 -9.39 -4.67
CA LEU A 695 -42.96 -10.13 -4.91
C LEU A 695 -43.18 -11.41 -5.72
N GLY A 696 -44.41 -11.71 -6.14
CA GLY A 696 -44.74 -12.98 -6.80
C GLY A 696 -44.55 -14.19 -5.89
N TYR A 697 -44.80 -14.03 -4.59
CA TYR A 697 -44.79 -15.10 -3.60
C TYR A 697 -46.19 -15.67 -3.43
N ASP A 698 -46.46 -16.78 -4.10
CA ASP A 698 -47.74 -17.49 -4.02
C ASP A 698 -47.80 -18.31 -2.71
N GLY A 699 -48.98 -18.38 -2.09
CA GLY A 699 -49.22 -19.15 -0.87
C GLY A 699 -48.86 -18.43 0.44
N ALA A 700 -48.36 -17.19 0.38
CA ALA A 700 -48.07 -16.36 1.54
C ALA A 700 -48.94 -15.08 1.57
N THR A 701 -49.35 -14.67 2.77
CA THR A 701 -50.21 -13.49 2.99
C THR A 701 -49.60 -12.56 4.04
N PHE A 702 -48.36 -12.12 3.81
CA PHE A 702 -47.66 -11.16 4.68
C PHE A 702 -47.34 -9.86 3.93
N TRP A 703 -47.03 -8.84 4.71
CA TRP A 703 -46.39 -7.60 4.29
C TRP A 703 -45.01 -7.52 4.94
N ALA A 704 -43.98 -7.13 4.20
CA ALA A 704 -42.66 -6.86 4.74
C ALA A 704 -42.42 -5.35 4.75
N ALA A 705 -42.14 -4.78 5.92
CA ALA A 705 -41.74 -3.39 6.06
C ALA A 705 -40.22 -3.30 6.27
N PHE A 706 -39.61 -2.29 5.66
CA PHE A 706 -38.17 -2.05 5.66
C PHE A 706 -37.89 -0.56 5.88
N PRO A 707 -36.77 -0.17 6.50
CA PRO A 707 -36.30 1.21 6.46
C PRO A 707 -36.07 1.62 5.00
N ALA A 708 -36.49 2.84 4.64
CA ALA A 708 -36.30 3.35 3.28
C ALA A 708 -34.83 3.68 2.99
N GLY A 709 -34.08 4.11 4.01
CA GLY A 709 -32.66 4.40 3.95
C GLY A 709 -31.78 3.17 4.18
N ILE A 710 -30.49 3.37 4.51
CA ILE A 710 -29.56 2.25 4.77
C ILE A 710 -29.47 1.81 6.23
N ASP A 711 -30.06 2.54 7.17
CA ASP A 711 -29.99 2.15 8.58
C ASP A 711 -30.89 0.95 8.92
N PRO A 712 -30.48 0.11 9.89
CA PRO A 712 -31.33 -0.94 10.43
C PRO A 712 -32.31 -0.40 11.48
N PHE A 713 -33.39 -1.13 11.70
CA PHE A 713 -34.27 -0.90 12.84
C PHE A 713 -33.54 -1.08 14.17
N ASP A 714 -33.91 -0.26 15.15
CA ASP A 714 -33.49 -0.38 16.52
C ASP A 714 -34.14 -1.60 17.18
N ARG A 715 -33.31 -2.36 17.89
CA ARG A 715 -33.70 -3.59 18.59
C ARG A 715 -33.29 -3.57 20.06
N GLY A 716 -32.75 -2.46 20.57
CA GLY A 716 -32.20 -2.35 21.93
C GLY A 716 -31.01 -3.27 22.22
N ALA A 717 -30.54 -4.03 21.22
CA ALA A 717 -29.40 -4.91 21.31
C ALA A 717 -28.14 -4.21 20.77
N ARG A 718 -26.95 -4.76 21.07
CA ARG A 718 -25.71 -4.25 20.49
C ARG A 718 -25.81 -4.26 18.96
N ALA A 719 -25.69 -3.06 18.43
CA ALA A 719 -25.70 -2.75 17.02
C ALA A 719 -24.56 -3.49 16.29
N LYS A 720 -24.88 -4.26 15.24
CA LYS A 720 -23.87 -4.91 14.36
C LYS A 720 -23.45 -3.97 13.24
N ASP A 721 -22.17 -4.02 12.89
CA ASP A 721 -21.58 -3.22 11.79
C ASP A 721 -21.87 -3.85 10.43
N PHE A 722 -22.09 -5.16 10.39
CA PHE A 722 -22.56 -5.89 9.21
C PHE A 722 -24.06 -6.16 9.33
N VAL A 723 -24.86 -5.67 8.38
CA VAL A 723 -26.31 -5.88 8.37
C VAL A 723 -26.82 -6.18 6.96
N HIS A 724 -27.81 -7.07 6.89
CA HIS A 724 -28.56 -7.37 5.69
C HIS A 724 -30.05 -7.58 6.04
N GLY A 725 -30.89 -7.76 5.02
CA GLY A 725 -32.32 -8.03 5.12
C GLY A 725 -33.20 -6.86 4.66
N GLY A 726 -32.61 -5.81 4.10
CA GLY A 726 -33.25 -4.60 3.60
C GLY A 726 -33.22 -4.51 2.06
N PRO A 727 -33.85 -3.47 1.49
CA PRO A 727 -33.97 -3.35 0.05
C PRO A 727 -32.83 -2.59 -0.61
N SER A 728 -31.80 -2.14 0.12
CA SER A 728 -30.75 -1.28 -0.44
C SER A 728 -30.03 -1.91 -1.64
N LEU A 729 -29.48 -1.09 -2.55
CA LEU A 729 -28.74 -1.61 -3.71
C LEU A 729 -27.52 -2.45 -3.30
N GLN A 730 -26.87 -2.09 -2.19
CA GLN A 730 -25.74 -2.83 -1.62
C GLN A 730 -26.12 -4.26 -1.20
N GLU A 731 -27.39 -4.47 -0.86
CA GLU A 731 -27.95 -5.76 -0.46
C GLU A 731 -28.60 -6.50 -1.63
N ARG A 732 -29.28 -5.77 -2.52
CA ARG A 732 -30.06 -6.36 -3.61
C ARG A 732 -29.25 -6.63 -4.85
N VAL A 733 -28.32 -5.77 -5.26
CA VAL A 733 -27.54 -5.99 -6.49
C VAL A 733 -26.46 -7.03 -6.22
N ILE A 734 -26.72 -8.25 -6.67
CA ILE A 734 -25.80 -9.39 -6.54
C ILE A 734 -25.00 -9.57 -7.83
N PRO A 735 -23.70 -9.89 -7.74
CA PRO A 735 -22.88 -10.15 -8.92
C PRO A 735 -23.19 -11.53 -9.49
N VAL A 736 -23.08 -11.63 -10.81
CA VAL A 736 -23.08 -12.91 -11.53
C VAL A 736 -21.86 -12.94 -12.43
N VAL A 737 -20.81 -13.64 -11.99
CA VAL A 737 -19.57 -13.82 -12.75
C VAL A 737 -19.65 -15.15 -13.49
N THR A 738 -19.69 -15.09 -14.82
CA THR A 738 -19.61 -16.31 -15.64
C THR A 738 -18.23 -16.43 -16.26
N VAL A 739 -17.66 -17.63 -16.17
CA VAL A 739 -16.32 -17.92 -16.66
C VAL A 739 -16.37 -19.10 -17.60
N ARG A 740 -15.76 -18.96 -18.77
CA ARG A 740 -15.63 -20.05 -19.75
C ARG A 740 -14.18 -20.18 -20.22
N HIS A 741 -13.67 -21.41 -20.10
CA HIS A 741 -12.37 -21.78 -20.67
C HIS A 741 -12.57 -22.47 -22.02
N ARG A 742 -11.84 -21.99 -23.05
CA ARG A 742 -11.88 -22.57 -24.40
C ARG A 742 -11.02 -23.83 -24.51
N TYR A 743 -9.94 -23.91 -23.73
CA TYR A 743 -9.01 -25.02 -23.72
C TYR A 743 -9.20 -25.90 -22.48
N ALA A 744 -8.70 -27.14 -22.51
CA ALA A 744 -8.57 -27.93 -21.30
C ALA A 744 -7.39 -27.42 -20.48
N ALA A 745 -7.44 -27.59 -19.16
CA ALA A 745 -6.25 -27.42 -18.33
C ALA A 745 -5.16 -28.38 -18.84
N GLY A 746 -4.04 -27.84 -19.31
CA GLY A 746 -3.01 -28.61 -19.99
C GLY A 746 -1.81 -27.76 -20.40
N GLY A 747 -0.80 -27.72 -19.53
CA GLY A 747 0.57 -27.29 -19.79
C GLY A 747 1.47 -28.06 -18.83
N ASP A 748 2.63 -28.53 -19.30
CA ASP A 748 3.55 -29.35 -18.51
C ASP A 748 3.89 -28.67 -17.17
N LYS A 749 3.78 -29.45 -16.09
CA LYS A 749 3.89 -28.96 -14.70
C LYS A 749 5.34 -28.57 -14.39
N ALA A 750 5.60 -27.28 -14.24
CA ALA A 750 6.77 -26.82 -13.49
C ALA A 750 6.49 -27.01 -12.00
N SER A 751 7.46 -27.59 -11.27
CA SER A 751 7.42 -27.63 -9.81
C SER A 751 8.31 -26.51 -9.24
N TYR A 752 7.88 -25.90 -8.15
CA TYR A 752 8.58 -24.80 -7.50
C TYR A 752 8.92 -25.13 -6.05
N GLU A 753 10.00 -24.54 -5.55
CA GLU A 753 10.41 -24.61 -4.15
C GLU A 753 10.47 -23.19 -3.58
N ILE A 754 10.14 -23.06 -2.29
CA ILE A 754 10.22 -21.79 -1.56
C ILE A 754 11.41 -21.88 -0.60
N ALA A 755 12.37 -20.99 -0.76
CA ALA A 755 13.39 -20.73 0.26
C ALA A 755 12.96 -19.53 1.11
N ALA A 756 13.05 -19.63 2.43
CA ALA A 756 12.70 -18.55 3.35
C ALA A 756 13.64 -18.50 4.56
N ARG A 757 13.94 -17.28 5.05
CA ARG A 757 14.77 -17.01 6.23
C ARG A 757 14.29 -15.76 6.96
N ALA A 758 14.54 -15.68 8.28
CA ALA A 758 14.20 -14.47 9.03
C ALA A 758 14.99 -13.25 8.53
N GLY A 759 14.28 -12.12 8.41
CA GLY A 759 14.83 -10.79 8.16
C GLY A 759 14.90 -9.93 9.42
N LEU A 760 15.28 -8.67 9.28
CA LEU A 760 15.32 -7.72 10.38
C LEU A 760 13.91 -7.27 10.75
N ALA A 761 13.50 -7.43 12.02
CA ALA A 761 12.23 -6.90 12.52
C ALA A 761 12.23 -5.37 12.51
N VAL A 762 11.12 -4.75 12.12
CA VAL A 762 10.95 -3.29 12.00
C VAL A 762 9.63 -2.89 12.64
N ALA A 763 9.63 -1.84 13.48
CA ALA A 763 8.43 -1.23 14.04
C ALA A 763 7.39 -2.22 14.64
N GLY A 764 7.87 -3.23 15.39
CA GLY A 764 6.99 -4.24 16.01
C GLY A 764 6.47 -5.33 15.06
N MET A 765 6.93 -5.34 13.80
CA MET A 765 6.63 -6.38 12.81
C MET A 765 7.83 -7.31 12.64
N HIS A 766 7.54 -8.58 12.44
CA HIS A 766 8.52 -9.57 12.02
C HIS A 766 8.78 -9.43 10.51
N CYS A 767 9.96 -9.81 10.06
CA CYS A 767 10.33 -9.80 8.64
C CYS A 767 10.75 -11.21 8.21
N LEU A 768 10.30 -11.63 7.04
CA LEU A 768 10.73 -12.84 6.36
C LEU A 768 11.24 -12.49 4.97
N ILE A 769 12.40 -13.02 4.61
CA ILE A 769 12.96 -12.90 3.26
C ILE A 769 12.77 -14.24 2.57
N ALA A 770 12.09 -14.24 1.43
CA ALA A 770 11.72 -15.45 0.71
C ALA A 770 12.00 -15.34 -0.80
N LYS A 771 12.18 -16.49 -1.44
CA LYS A 771 12.39 -16.62 -2.88
C LYS A 771 11.69 -17.87 -3.39
N VAL A 772 10.89 -17.73 -4.45
CA VAL A 772 10.31 -18.87 -5.17
C VAL A 772 11.24 -19.24 -6.32
N GLN A 773 11.65 -20.50 -6.40
CA GLN A 773 12.58 -20.98 -7.43
C GLN A 773 12.01 -22.18 -8.17
N THR A 774 12.38 -22.34 -9.44
CA THR A 774 11.96 -23.49 -10.24
C THR A 774 12.78 -24.72 -9.83
N ALA A 775 12.12 -25.78 -9.37
CA ALA A 775 12.76 -27.02 -8.90
C ALA A 775 12.94 -28.05 -10.02
N LYS A 776 11.90 -28.29 -10.84
CA LYS A 776 11.97 -29.15 -12.03
C LYS A 776 11.16 -28.57 -13.19
N GLN A 777 11.73 -28.64 -14.39
CA GLN A 777 11.06 -28.34 -15.65
C GLN A 777 11.02 -29.61 -16.51
N ALA A 778 9.83 -30.10 -16.84
CA ALA A 778 9.67 -31.14 -17.85
C ALA A 778 9.48 -30.47 -19.22
N ASN A 779 10.57 -30.42 -20.01
CA ASN A 779 10.66 -29.88 -21.38
C ASN A 779 10.36 -28.37 -21.58
N LEU A 780 10.72 -27.87 -22.77
CA LEU A 780 10.61 -26.47 -23.21
C LEU A 780 9.16 -25.96 -23.13
N VAL A 781 8.86 -25.23 -22.06
CA VAL A 781 7.55 -24.65 -21.77
C VAL A 781 7.31 -23.41 -22.63
N TYR A 782 6.23 -23.40 -23.41
CA TYR A 782 5.60 -22.15 -23.87
C TYR A 782 4.71 -21.62 -22.74
N GLY A 783 5.28 -20.83 -21.83
CA GLY A 783 4.54 -20.16 -20.74
C GLY A 783 4.90 -20.61 -19.31
N VAL A 784 6.16 -20.44 -18.90
CA VAL A 784 6.53 -20.51 -17.47
C VAL A 784 5.71 -19.48 -16.71
N GLN A 785 5.08 -19.87 -15.58
CA GLN A 785 4.43 -18.89 -14.72
C GLN A 785 5.48 -17.94 -14.15
N ALA A 786 5.39 -16.67 -14.51
CA ALA A 786 6.29 -15.64 -14.00
C ALA A 786 6.04 -15.32 -12.52
N GLU A 787 4.85 -15.63 -12.00
CA GLU A 787 4.41 -15.23 -10.67
C GLU A 787 3.67 -16.37 -9.97
N VAL A 788 3.95 -16.54 -8.67
CA VAL A 788 3.32 -17.51 -7.78
C VAL A 788 2.65 -16.78 -6.63
N GLU A 789 1.40 -17.15 -6.35
CA GLU A 789 0.63 -16.61 -5.25
C GLU A 789 0.83 -17.45 -3.98
N LEU A 790 1.27 -16.80 -2.91
CA LEU A 790 1.60 -17.39 -1.62
C LEU A 790 0.69 -16.84 -0.52
N ALA A 791 0.40 -17.69 0.46
CA ALA A 791 -0.28 -17.33 1.70
C ALA A 791 0.67 -17.55 2.89
N LEU A 792 0.57 -16.68 3.89
CA LEU A 792 1.28 -16.80 5.16
C LEU A 792 0.30 -17.26 6.24
N GLU A 793 0.68 -18.27 7.01
CA GLU A 793 -0.11 -18.79 8.13
C GLU A 793 0.79 -19.27 9.27
N SER A 794 0.20 -19.42 10.46
CA SER A 794 0.89 -20.01 11.60
C SER A 794 1.09 -21.51 11.36
N ALA A 795 2.30 -22.00 11.58
CA ALA A 795 2.62 -23.41 11.42
C ALA A 795 2.17 -24.26 12.62
N ASP A 796 2.04 -23.63 13.80
CA ASP A 796 1.83 -24.33 15.07
C ASP A 796 0.36 -24.38 15.51
N ASP A 797 -0.40 -23.31 15.27
CA ASP A 797 -1.77 -23.18 15.74
C ASP A 797 -2.59 -22.27 14.81
N GLU A 798 -3.73 -22.76 14.33
CA GLU A 798 -4.66 -22.03 13.46
C GLU A 798 -5.36 -20.87 14.18
N ALA A 799 -5.41 -20.88 15.52
CA ALA A 799 -5.94 -19.76 16.31
C ALA A 799 -5.03 -18.52 16.28
N VAL A 800 -3.76 -18.71 15.92
CA VAL A 800 -2.79 -17.63 15.75
C VAL A 800 -2.97 -17.01 14.38
N SER A 801 -3.45 -15.78 14.37
CA SER A 801 -3.65 -14.99 13.17
C SER A 801 -2.31 -14.44 12.67
N VAL A 802 -2.02 -14.66 11.40
CA VAL A 802 -0.91 -14.02 10.71
C VAL A 802 -1.45 -12.84 9.93
N GLU A 803 -1.07 -11.65 10.36
CA GLU A 803 -1.40 -10.41 9.68
C GLU A 803 -0.24 -10.02 8.78
N LEU A 804 -0.49 -10.04 7.47
CA LEU A 804 0.45 -9.52 6.49
C LEU A 804 0.42 -7.99 6.53
N CYS A 805 1.47 -7.37 7.07
CA CYS A 805 1.55 -5.92 7.20
C CYS A 805 2.07 -5.27 5.91
N ASP A 806 3.12 -5.84 5.31
CA ASP A 806 3.79 -5.21 4.17
C ASP A 806 4.62 -6.22 3.34
N VAL A 807 4.94 -5.85 2.09
CA VAL A 807 5.70 -6.68 1.15
C VAL A 807 6.64 -5.82 0.32
N HIS A 808 7.92 -6.19 0.19
CA HIS A 808 8.88 -5.53 -0.70
C HIS A 808 9.30 -6.48 -1.82
N HIS A 809 9.48 -5.94 -3.04
CA HIS A 809 9.87 -6.68 -4.24
C HIS A 809 8.90 -7.83 -4.66
N ALA A 810 7.69 -7.81 -4.12
CA ALA A 810 6.55 -8.63 -4.52
C ALA A 810 5.27 -7.80 -4.37
N ARG A 811 4.16 -8.28 -4.92
CA ARG A 811 2.87 -7.57 -4.80
C ARG A 811 2.04 -8.17 -3.68
N ARG A 812 1.57 -7.32 -2.76
CA ARG A 812 0.55 -7.72 -1.79
C ARG A 812 -0.79 -7.89 -2.50
N THR A 813 -1.46 -8.99 -2.26
CA THR A 813 -2.89 -9.17 -2.57
C THR A 813 -3.58 -9.49 -1.27
N GLY A 814 -4.23 -8.54 -0.60
CA GLY A 814 -4.90 -8.83 0.66
C GLY A 814 -3.99 -9.39 1.75
N ALA A 815 -4.28 -10.61 2.20
CA ALA A 815 -3.48 -11.37 3.16
C ALA A 815 -2.38 -12.24 2.51
N GLY A 816 -2.26 -12.22 1.17
CA GLY A 816 -1.33 -13.04 0.39
C GLY A 816 -0.30 -12.20 -0.36
N VAL A 817 0.68 -12.89 -0.93
CA VAL A 817 1.81 -12.31 -1.67
C VAL A 817 1.89 -12.93 -3.06
N ILE A 818 1.87 -12.11 -4.10
CA ILE A 818 2.25 -12.52 -5.46
C ILE A 818 3.75 -12.28 -5.61
N ALA A 819 4.52 -13.38 -5.61
CA ALA A 819 5.96 -13.39 -5.76
C ALA A 819 6.34 -13.68 -7.21
N THR A 820 7.26 -12.89 -7.77
CA THR A 820 7.88 -13.20 -9.07
C THR A 820 8.85 -14.36 -8.90
N VAL A 821 8.78 -15.37 -9.77
CA VAL A 821 9.71 -16.51 -9.74
C VAL A 821 11.13 -16.01 -9.97
N ASP A 822 12.07 -16.59 -9.23
CA ASP A 822 13.49 -16.25 -9.20
C ASP A 822 13.86 -14.83 -8.69
N GLN A 823 12.89 -14.09 -8.15
CA GLN A 823 13.11 -12.81 -7.46
C GLN A 823 13.00 -13.00 -5.94
N GLU A 824 13.96 -12.44 -5.18
CA GLU A 824 13.87 -12.37 -3.72
C GLU A 824 12.90 -11.25 -3.31
N PHE A 825 12.07 -11.53 -2.30
CA PHE A 825 11.10 -10.58 -1.75
C PHE A 825 11.07 -10.63 -0.23
N GLN A 826 10.57 -9.56 0.37
CA GLN A 826 10.43 -9.46 1.83
C GLN A 826 8.97 -9.39 2.21
N VAL A 827 8.63 -10.02 3.33
CA VAL A 827 7.28 -10.05 3.89
C VAL A 827 7.36 -9.61 5.34
N PHE A 828 6.66 -8.54 5.67
CA PHE A 828 6.52 -8.04 7.03
C PHE A 828 5.16 -8.45 7.58
N PHE A 829 5.16 -9.03 8.78
CA PHE A 829 3.94 -9.59 9.36
C PHE A 829 3.92 -9.48 10.88
N ARG A 830 2.72 -9.52 11.46
CA ARG A 830 2.48 -9.67 12.90
C ARG A 830 1.79 -11.00 13.16
N LEU A 831 2.09 -11.59 14.31
CA LEU A 831 1.37 -12.75 14.82
C LEU A 831 0.50 -12.28 15.97
N THR A 832 -0.80 -12.57 15.92
CA THR A 832 -1.74 -12.26 16.99
C THR A 832 -2.44 -13.52 17.50
N GLY A 833 -2.51 -13.67 18.81
CA GLY A 833 -3.10 -14.84 19.45
C GLY A 833 -3.59 -14.54 20.86
N ASP A 834 -4.14 -15.55 21.52
CA ASP A 834 -4.74 -15.40 22.86
C ASP A 834 -3.70 -15.54 23.98
N VAL A 835 -2.47 -15.98 23.64
CA VAL A 835 -1.35 -16.16 24.58
C VAL A 835 -0.07 -15.58 23.96
N GLU A 836 0.72 -14.84 24.75
CA GLU A 836 2.04 -14.36 24.34
C GLU A 836 3.05 -15.51 24.33
N THR A 837 3.17 -16.17 23.18
CA THR A 837 4.17 -17.20 22.93
C THR A 837 4.93 -16.91 21.63
N ARG A 838 5.62 -17.90 21.05
CA ARG A 838 6.26 -17.77 19.74
C ARG A 838 5.72 -18.84 18.80
N ALA A 839 5.42 -18.49 17.56
CA ALA A 839 5.01 -19.44 16.52
C ALA A 839 5.90 -19.38 15.27
N ALA A 840 6.13 -20.53 14.65
CA ALA A 840 6.72 -20.63 13.33
C ALA A 840 5.68 -20.22 12.28
N VAL A 841 6.15 -19.67 11.15
CA VAL A 841 5.30 -19.26 10.04
C VAL A 841 5.49 -20.21 8.88
N ARG A 842 4.40 -20.55 8.20
CA ARG A 842 4.39 -21.34 6.99
C ARG A 842 4.07 -20.44 5.80
N LEU A 843 4.97 -20.45 4.80
CA LEU A 843 4.66 -19.94 3.46
C LEU A 843 4.22 -21.12 2.62
N ARG A 844 3.00 -21.03 2.09
CA ARG A 844 2.45 -22.05 1.20
C ARG A 844 1.88 -21.41 -0.04
N PRO A 845 1.76 -22.14 -1.16
CA PRO A 845 0.95 -21.66 -2.27
C PRO A 845 -0.49 -21.38 -1.78
N ALA A 846 -1.06 -20.27 -2.26
CA ALA A 846 -2.44 -19.91 -1.95
C ALA A 846 -3.44 -20.95 -2.52
N THR A 847 -3.00 -21.75 -3.50
CA THR A 847 -3.81 -22.73 -4.22
C THR A 847 -3.04 -24.04 -4.39
N ARG A 848 -3.68 -25.20 -4.25
CA ARG A 848 -3.06 -26.52 -4.55
C ARG A 848 -2.94 -26.84 -6.05
N ALA A 849 -3.23 -25.86 -6.90
CA ALA A 849 -3.15 -25.96 -8.36
C ALA A 849 -1.69 -26.09 -8.85
N LEU A 850 -0.78 -25.37 -8.17
CA LEU A 850 0.64 -25.39 -8.48
C LEU A 850 1.36 -26.41 -7.59
N ASP A 851 2.32 -27.11 -8.18
CA ASP A 851 3.23 -27.99 -7.45
C ASP A 851 4.33 -27.16 -6.77
N VAL A 852 3.98 -26.51 -5.66
CA VAL A 852 4.89 -25.69 -4.85
C VAL A 852 5.02 -26.29 -3.47
N ALA A 853 6.22 -26.70 -3.08
CA ALA A 853 6.48 -27.19 -1.73
C ALA A 853 6.35 -26.05 -0.70
N PRO A 854 5.48 -26.15 0.32
CA PRO A 854 5.42 -25.15 1.37
C PRO A 854 6.68 -25.17 2.22
N VAL A 855 7.07 -24.01 2.76
CA VAL A 855 8.21 -23.87 3.66
C VAL A 855 7.73 -23.41 5.03
N VAL A 856 8.20 -24.07 6.09
CA VAL A 856 8.03 -23.63 7.47
C VAL A 856 9.34 -23.01 7.92
N THR A 857 9.27 -21.82 8.52
CA THR A 857 10.44 -21.11 9.02
C THR A 857 11.10 -21.89 10.15
N ALA A 858 12.44 -21.95 10.15
CA ALA A 858 13.18 -22.52 11.27
C ALA A 858 13.06 -21.61 12.52
N GLU A 859 13.01 -20.30 12.30
CA GLU A 859 12.80 -19.30 13.33
C GLU A 859 11.33 -19.24 13.77
N ARG A 860 11.12 -18.98 15.06
CA ARG A 860 9.80 -18.76 15.67
C ARG A 860 9.66 -17.28 16.01
N PHE A 861 8.52 -16.68 15.71
CA PHE A 861 8.26 -15.24 15.85
C PHE A 861 7.32 -14.98 17.02
N GLN A 862 7.45 -13.84 17.68
CA GLN A 862 6.66 -13.49 18.87
C GLN A 862 5.20 -13.19 18.52
N ILE A 863 4.28 -13.74 19.30
CA ILE A 863 2.84 -13.49 19.21
C ILE A 863 2.48 -12.33 20.14
N VAL A 864 1.76 -11.35 19.59
CA VAL A 864 1.15 -10.23 20.31
C VAL A 864 -0.25 -10.63 20.77
N LEU A 865 -0.65 -10.26 21.99
CA LEU A 865 -2.02 -10.53 22.44
C LEU A 865 -3.04 -9.82 21.56
N ARG A 866 -4.09 -10.54 21.19
CA ARG A 866 -5.24 -9.94 20.52
C ARG A 866 -5.85 -8.89 21.45
N ALA A 867 -5.93 -7.64 20.98
CA ALA A 867 -6.62 -6.58 21.71
C ALA A 867 -8.07 -7.01 21.94
N ARG A 868 -8.48 -7.17 23.20
CA ARG A 868 -9.90 -7.39 23.51
C ARG A 868 -10.66 -6.12 23.10
N PRO A 869 -11.74 -6.20 22.30
CA PRO A 869 -12.60 -5.05 22.13
C PRO A 869 -13.06 -4.59 23.51
N ALA A 870 -13.01 -3.28 23.75
CA ALA A 870 -13.48 -2.69 25.00
C ALA A 870 -14.89 -3.22 25.30
N GLN A 871 -15.01 -4.06 26.32
CA GLN A 871 -16.32 -4.45 26.84
C GLN A 871 -16.89 -3.20 27.53
N ALA A 872 -17.99 -2.67 26.97
CA ALA A 872 -18.83 -1.75 27.70
C ALA A 872 -19.42 -2.47 28.93
N PRO A 873 -19.62 -1.77 30.05
CA PRO A 873 -19.98 -2.36 31.34
C PRO A 873 -21.29 -3.13 31.21
N THR A 874 -21.22 -4.44 31.44
CA THR A 874 -22.38 -5.32 31.42
C THR A 874 -23.27 -5.00 32.62
N VAL A 875 -24.54 -4.68 32.35
CA VAL A 875 -25.61 -4.74 33.35
C VAL A 875 -25.75 -6.20 33.78
N VAL A 876 -25.40 -6.50 35.03
CA VAL A 876 -25.46 -7.85 35.59
C VAL A 876 -26.91 -8.18 35.96
N ALA A 877 -27.53 -9.09 35.22
CA ALA A 877 -28.66 -9.89 35.69
C ALA A 877 -28.11 -11.14 36.42
N PRO A 878 -28.83 -11.67 37.43
CA PRO A 878 -28.23 -12.41 38.52
C PRO A 878 -27.81 -13.84 38.12
N ALA A 879 -26.59 -14.21 38.50
CA ALA A 879 -26.08 -15.57 38.36
C ALA A 879 -26.59 -16.48 39.48
N ALA A 880 -26.92 -17.71 39.11
CA ALA A 880 -27.24 -18.81 40.02
C ALA A 880 -26.03 -19.24 40.88
N PRO A 881 -26.24 -19.87 42.05
CA PRO A 881 -25.22 -19.99 43.09
C PRO A 881 -24.23 -21.13 42.83
N VAL A 882 -22.95 -20.89 43.13
CA VAL A 882 -21.82 -21.84 43.07
C VAL A 882 -21.07 -21.75 44.42
N PRO A 883 -20.52 -22.86 44.96
CA PRO A 883 -20.61 -23.20 46.38
C PRO A 883 -19.56 -22.56 47.28
N ALA A 884 -19.90 -22.49 48.56
CA ALA A 884 -19.17 -21.82 49.63
C ALA A 884 -17.83 -22.50 50.00
N GLY A 885 -16.81 -21.67 50.18
CA GLY A 885 -15.61 -21.97 50.98
C GLY A 885 -14.68 -20.75 51.07
N PRO A 886 -13.80 -20.68 52.09
CA PRO A 886 -14.09 -20.55 53.52
C PRO A 886 -14.35 -19.08 53.93
N ALA A 887 -14.94 -18.88 55.11
CA ALA A 887 -15.48 -17.62 55.60
C ALA A 887 -14.45 -16.46 55.71
N VAL A 888 -14.77 -15.33 55.05
CA VAL A 888 -14.09 -14.01 55.13
C VAL A 888 -14.35 -13.31 56.49
N ALA A 889 -14.87 -14.01 57.50
CA ALA A 889 -15.69 -13.37 58.52
C ALA A 889 -14.95 -12.65 59.67
N ASP A 890 -13.74 -13.02 60.08
CA ASP A 890 -13.29 -12.58 61.43
C ASP A 890 -12.30 -11.41 61.51
N TRP A 891 -11.62 -10.97 60.43
CA TRP A 891 -10.60 -9.90 60.56
C TRP A 891 -11.09 -8.49 60.15
N LEU A 892 -12.23 -8.40 59.45
CA LEU A 892 -12.83 -7.15 58.94
C LEU A 892 -14.03 -6.65 59.77
N ALA A 893 -14.30 -7.25 60.94
CA ALA A 893 -15.47 -6.93 61.76
C ALA A 893 -15.55 -5.44 62.15
N ASP A 894 -14.40 -4.80 62.42
CA ASP A 894 -14.31 -3.38 62.83
C ASP A 894 -13.96 -2.41 61.69
N VAL A 895 -14.01 -2.85 60.43
CA VAL A 895 -13.63 -2.04 59.26
C VAL A 895 -14.88 -1.47 58.57
N PRO A 896 -14.86 -0.20 58.09
CA PRO A 896 -16.01 0.40 57.40
C PRO A 896 -16.50 -0.45 56.22
N GLU A 897 -17.83 -0.48 56.00
CA GLU A 897 -18.46 -1.37 55.01
C GLU A 897 -17.90 -1.22 53.59
N GLY A 898 -17.58 0.01 53.16
CA GLY A 898 -16.96 0.26 51.86
C GLY A 898 -15.57 -0.37 51.72
N VAL A 899 -14.76 -0.33 52.78
CA VAL A 899 -13.43 -0.95 52.78
C VAL A 899 -13.57 -2.48 52.81
N ARG A 900 -14.52 -3.01 53.58
CA ARG A 900 -14.85 -4.44 53.59
C ARG A 900 -15.32 -4.93 52.21
N ALA A 901 -16.06 -4.11 51.45
CA ALA A 901 -16.46 -4.42 50.09
C ALA A 901 -15.24 -4.50 49.14
N VAL A 902 -14.29 -3.57 49.25
CA VAL A 902 -13.03 -3.60 48.49
C VAL A 902 -12.21 -4.86 48.78
N PHE A 903 -12.06 -5.25 50.05
CA PHE A 903 -11.33 -6.47 50.40
C PHE A 903 -12.05 -7.76 49.99
N ARG A 904 -13.40 -7.79 50.05
CA ARG A 904 -14.17 -8.91 49.48
C ARG A 904 -13.93 -9.04 47.98
N HIS A 905 -13.97 -7.92 47.26
CA HIS A 905 -13.69 -7.88 45.83
C HIS A 905 -12.26 -8.36 45.51
N LEU A 906 -11.26 -7.97 46.31
CA LEU A 906 -9.88 -8.46 46.18
C LEU A 906 -9.74 -9.97 46.45
N VAL A 907 -10.52 -10.52 47.39
CA VAL A 907 -10.54 -11.97 47.66
C VAL A 907 -11.15 -12.72 46.48
N GLU A 908 -12.21 -12.19 45.89
CA GLU A 908 -13.00 -12.84 44.84
C GLU A 908 -12.37 -12.70 43.45
N HIS A 909 -11.83 -11.52 43.11
CA HIS A 909 -11.36 -11.19 41.76
C HIS A 909 -9.85 -10.98 41.66
N GLY A 910 -9.12 -10.99 42.77
CA GLY A 910 -7.65 -10.91 42.79
C GLY A 910 -7.05 -9.52 42.52
N SER A 911 -7.80 -8.60 41.92
CA SER A 911 -7.38 -7.20 41.71
C SER A 911 -8.57 -6.25 41.67
N ILE A 912 -8.35 -4.97 41.96
CA ILE A 912 -9.35 -3.90 41.81
C ILE A 912 -8.69 -2.60 41.35
N ASN A 913 -9.26 -1.92 40.35
CA ASN A 913 -8.74 -0.62 39.91
C ASN A 913 -9.32 0.55 40.72
N GLU A 914 -8.68 1.72 40.61
CA GLU A 914 -9.08 2.95 41.33
C GLU A 914 -10.55 3.35 41.10
N ALA A 915 -11.08 3.18 39.89
CA ALA A 915 -12.46 3.54 39.58
C ALA A 915 -13.47 2.62 40.27
N GLU A 916 -13.23 1.31 40.25
CA GLU A 916 -14.04 0.30 40.94
C GLU A 916 -13.96 0.46 42.46
N ALA A 917 -12.75 0.64 43.00
CA ALA A 917 -12.56 0.89 44.43
C ALA A 917 -13.28 2.17 44.86
N THR A 918 -13.25 3.22 44.04
CA THR A 918 -13.98 4.47 44.29
C THR A 918 -15.49 4.27 44.35
N GLN A 919 -16.05 3.42 43.48
CA GLN A 919 -17.47 3.08 43.51
C GLN A 919 -17.83 2.30 44.79
N LEU A 920 -17.06 1.27 45.14
CA LEU A 920 -17.29 0.46 46.34
C LEU A 920 -17.16 1.25 47.65
N LEU A 921 -16.27 2.25 47.67
CA LEU A 921 -16.04 3.12 48.83
C LEU A 921 -17.06 4.26 48.94
N GLY A 922 -17.95 4.44 47.95
CA GLY A 922 -18.99 5.48 47.96
C GLY A 922 -18.50 6.87 47.53
N GLY A 923 -17.37 6.95 46.82
CA GLY A 923 -16.92 8.16 46.13
C GLY A 923 -15.43 8.52 46.32
N PRO A 924 -14.94 9.54 45.58
CA PRO A 924 -13.51 9.90 45.54
C PRO A 924 -12.94 10.40 46.88
N ARG A 925 -13.79 10.84 47.82
CA ARG A 925 -13.36 11.30 49.15
C ARG A 925 -13.00 10.10 50.02
N GLN A 926 -13.82 9.07 49.99
CA GLN A 926 -13.65 7.81 50.72
C GLN A 926 -12.50 6.98 50.13
N PHE A 927 -12.32 7.00 48.81
CA PHE A 927 -11.15 6.41 48.16
C PHE A 927 -9.83 7.02 48.64
N ARG A 928 -9.74 8.36 48.73
CA ARG A 928 -8.53 9.02 49.25
C ARG A 928 -8.23 8.65 50.71
N THR A 929 -9.26 8.54 51.56
CA THR A 929 -9.12 8.05 52.94
C THR A 929 -8.62 6.61 52.96
N PHE A 930 -9.23 5.71 52.16
CA PHE A 930 -8.81 4.32 52.05
C PHE A 930 -7.36 4.19 51.57
N SER A 931 -6.97 4.91 50.51
CA SER A 931 -5.61 4.85 49.98
C SER A 931 -4.57 5.39 50.96
N ARG A 932 -4.93 6.37 51.81
CA ARG A 932 -4.06 6.87 52.88
C ARG A 932 -3.91 5.85 54.01
N ASP A 933 -4.99 5.17 54.37
CA ASP A 933 -5.04 4.27 55.52
C ASP A 933 -4.78 2.79 55.11
N LEU A 934 -4.41 2.54 53.84
CA LEU A 934 -4.22 1.22 53.24
C LEU A 934 -3.23 0.34 54.00
N ASP A 935 -2.11 0.90 54.47
CA ASP A 935 -1.09 0.15 55.19
C ASP A 935 -1.57 -0.35 56.56
N GLN A 936 -2.56 0.32 57.16
CA GLN A 936 -3.22 -0.16 58.39
C GLN A 936 -4.10 -1.38 58.07
N TYR A 937 -4.81 -1.36 56.95
CA TYR A 937 -5.68 -2.45 56.53
C TYR A 937 -4.88 -3.66 56.02
N ARG A 938 -3.77 -3.43 55.30
CA ARG A 938 -2.82 -4.47 54.84
C ARG A 938 -2.32 -5.35 55.97
N ARG A 939 -1.99 -4.76 57.13
CA ARG A 939 -1.51 -5.52 58.31
C ARG A 939 -2.54 -6.46 58.91
N ARG A 940 -3.83 -6.22 58.67
CA ARG A 940 -4.92 -7.06 59.18
C ARG A 940 -5.35 -8.12 58.15
N ALA A 941 -4.96 -7.97 56.88
CA ALA A 941 -5.36 -8.86 55.80
C ALA A 941 -4.54 -10.16 55.80
N PRO A 942 -5.16 -11.33 55.55
CA PRO A 942 -4.46 -12.61 55.48
C PRO A 942 -3.71 -12.81 54.14
N PHE A 943 -3.49 -11.74 53.37
CA PHE A 943 -2.82 -11.73 52.07
C PHE A 943 -2.14 -10.38 51.83
N ALA A 944 -1.08 -10.36 51.02
CA ALA A 944 -0.43 -9.12 50.64
C ALA A 944 -1.28 -8.33 49.63
N ILE A 945 -1.15 -7.01 49.61
CA ILE A 945 -1.73 -6.16 48.56
C ILE A 945 -0.62 -5.34 47.94
N ARG A 946 -0.35 -5.54 46.66
CA ARG A 946 0.55 -4.69 45.86
C ARG A 946 -0.24 -3.60 45.16
N VAL A 947 0.36 -2.43 45.00
CA VAL A 947 -0.21 -1.35 44.19
C VAL A 947 0.61 -1.25 42.93
N GLU A 948 -0.02 -1.53 41.80
CA GLU A 948 0.57 -1.45 40.47
C GLU A 948 -0.01 -0.24 39.74
N VAL A 949 0.81 0.42 38.93
CA VAL A 949 0.37 1.56 38.11
C VAL A 949 0.57 1.19 36.66
N ALA A 950 -0.52 0.98 35.94
CA ALA A 950 -0.52 0.72 34.50
C ALA A 950 -1.32 1.85 33.82
N SER A 951 -0.72 2.50 32.82
CA SER A 951 -1.33 3.60 32.06
C SER A 951 -1.90 4.73 32.93
N GLY A 952 -1.24 5.04 34.06
CA GLY A 952 -1.65 6.10 34.98
C GLY A 952 -2.79 5.76 35.94
N ILE A 953 -3.32 4.53 35.91
CA ILE A 953 -4.39 4.06 36.81
C ILE A 953 -3.79 3.14 37.87
N LYS A 954 -4.11 3.39 39.15
CA LYS A 954 -3.71 2.52 40.26
C LYS A 954 -4.58 1.27 40.31
N CYS A 955 -3.94 0.11 40.36
CA CYS A 955 -4.58 -1.17 40.59
C CYS A 955 -4.04 -1.79 41.88
N TYR A 956 -4.93 -2.24 42.75
CA TYR A 956 -4.61 -2.96 43.97
C TYR A 956 -4.72 -4.45 43.68
N VAL A 957 -3.63 -5.19 43.81
CA VAL A 957 -3.53 -6.61 43.43
C VAL A 957 -3.24 -7.45 44.67
N ARG A 958 -4.02 -8.51 44.87
CA ARG A 958 -3.79 -9.51 45.92
C ARG A 958 -2.55 -10.33 45.59
N GLY A 959 -1.62 -10.40 46.54
CA GLY A 959 -0.42 -11.23 46.50
C GLY A 959 -0.38 -12.23 47.65
N GLU A 960 0.55 -13.18 47.58
CA GLU A 960 0.84 -14.10 48.67
C GLU A 960 1.41 -13.31 49.87
N PRO A 961 1.03 -13.64 51.12
CA PRO A 961 1.59 -12.99 52.30
C PRO A 961 3.11 -13.17 52.34
N GLU A 962 3.86 -12.09 52.59
CA GLU A 962 5.31 -12.19 52.83
C GLU A 962 5.55 -13.10 54.03
N SER A 963 6.30 -14.18 53.83
CA SER A 963 6.68 -15.10 54.90
C SER A 963 7.59 -14.38 55.89
N SER A 964 7.08 -14.15 57.11
CA SER A 964 7.84 -13.68 58.27
C SER A 964 8.96 -14.63 58.67
#